data_AF-A0AAN6I3N1-F1
#
_entry.id   AF-A0AAN6I3N1-F1
#
_cell.length_a   1.000
_cell.length_b   1.000
_cell.length_c   1.000
_cell.angle_alpha   90.00
_cell.angle_beta   90.00
_cell.angle_gamma   90.00
#
_symmetry.space_group_name_H-M   'P 1'
#
loop_
_entity.id
_entity.type
_entity.pdbx_description
1 polymer ?
#
loop_
_entity_poly.entity_id
_entity_poly.type
_entity_poly.pdbx_seq_one_letter_code
_entity_poly.pdbx_strand_id
1 'polypeptide(L)'
;MDQLDAPIPLEIGYYDPFSLYAHLKKDLEAITRIEKLHWKPGPASSVRTLSNIKLNYVQSTDSKYLNFIFITSTSIDEYRARVRPVVKQWLNNVKSAKPTSVYFIILYENTAHISRAEKLLKTNLLNKLKTDFVDDMLTFDNIFKIKSSYPSAVEKSEAWAGLANSVKIGLVESIGHRLAYYRSRDTLDGMNELAHLFMSIGQLDDALQCYKDMIAKVDKLDLAEGIESCSFGDLPLADSTPDIDYKSRFKLKAFFYKQSVTILRKTATSEALMIRTQMEWIQVLSRFIESFDESYKKNEIAVVLITDFLNNAHLQKLLGGVERDLAELYEKLGDIRILRRNELVKLAHCKGYVLAGSLVDVPMHSEKYELFDDTVKSILDSESRFQEYAIDETKKVIEDYSKAQSRPRTVDTLSTELALIYFHNMKELETSLEILNDSFTYFKNSEWKYITLGILKIFIANLEQLSATYEDVLPVLLTSYLELVAKDEPFESDKFSKILDNLTDLVVFESADLFDCELAPCIDPAGVDTYELGVRITSKIVLPVDEIIVNFDSTQFRLGSCSLEKHSNYKLESKDLVCGDLEARSVVVRSGKLEIRKPLDLRVFAYPIEQFYKNGHLYQNTVIDAVIPRVRDLNRDEIMLVAKVGSEQLSRCEFVFHKTDIDRMVPKAEYLVESDGKVVETEVENDMDQLVFKCNCPFSPGSTVTVRIPYFFPPEVSNTLVPLSFGLVFGDRSVYLTKDLDTQLQIAVSVQDIFKSAQLFSNYSINSPIHNRPVRVQKVDLTSQNSTVVTWKQPRNIIAFNDQGSTFFYKIESLSDESLNLQIDYNDIEDEIVVGLEKMFHKQILDEEPELIKYSSLLRTFFRAQKPKLNHYSLTNCIKTDPFETKVHQRVLSRLHPADVQSLADKLRDFFGRSYDVSPDLQQELISASWKQLNIVVTLPVINTINIVEFRFAKQLQYLVCEPIHARLSLHVILFKLEEKENKKVRFQNEPEIPKNINLKLDLVENENNWLIAGLKNFDLELDLQNDKSAAYEFDLVLTPLRVGKLELPRVEIRNKSDFQIQMELDYKNSSENLLVVSELNKVTYSF
;
A
#
# COMPACT_ATOMS: atom_id res chain seq x y z
N MET A 1 37.55 31.09 -33.15
CA MET A 1 38.40 31.63 -32.07
C MET A 1 39.08 32.90 -32.59
N ASP A 2 38.33 33.77 -33.31
CA ASP A 2 38.97 34.72 -34.26
C ASP A 2 38.39 36.14 -34.24
N GLN A 3 37.71 36.54 -33.15
CA GLN A 3 37.27 37.94 -32.96
C GLN A 3 37.73 38.58 -31.63
N LEU A 4 38.48 37.85 -30.80
CA LEU A 4 39.31 38.45 -29.76
C LEU A 4 40.57 39.14 -30.34
N ASP A 5 40.82 38.99 -31.65
CA ASP A 5 41.98 39.54 -32.34
C ASP A 5 41.73 40.84 -33.11
N ALA A 6 40.49 41.34 -33.17
CA ALA A 6 40.23 42.66 -33.74
C ALA A 6 40.72 43.74 -32.74
N PRO A 7 41.67 44.62 -33.12
CA PRO A 7 42.23 45.57 -32.18
C PRO A 7 41.22 46.65 -31.80
N ILE A 8 41.03 46.91 -30.51
CA ILE A 8 40.20 48.02 -29.99
C ILE A 8 40.96 49.33 -30.23
N PRO A 9 40.55 50.19 -31.17
CA PRO A 9 41.28 51.42 -31.46
C PRO A 9 40.87 52.52 -30.47
N LEU A 10 41.81 53.00 -29.67
CA LEU A 10 41.59 54.14 -28.76
C LEU A 10 42.45 55.33 -29.18
N GLU A 11 41.83 56.49 -29.35
CA GLU A 11 42.54 57.71 -29.72
C GLU A 11 43.14 58.41 -28.49
N ILE A 12 44.42 58.77 -28.58
CA ILE A 12 45.17 59.55 -27.60
C ILE A 12 45.52 60.90 -28.22
N GLY A 13 45.08 61.98 -27.58
CA GLY A 13 45.47 63.33 -27.96
C GLY A 13 46.89 63.65 -27.50
N TYR A 14 47.64 64.39 -28.30
CA TYR A 14 48.87 65.03 -27.82
C TYR A 14 49.01 66.47 -28.30
N TYR A 15 49.66 67.28 -27.46
CA TYR A 15 50.02 68.66 -27.72
C TYR A 15 51.54 68.81 -27.59
N ASP A 16 52.18 69.24 -28.67
CA ASP A 16 53.63 69.31 -28.78
C ASP A 16 54.11 70.72 -29.12
N PRO A 17 54.04 71.67 -28.17
CA PRO A 17 54.43 73.06 -28.42
C PRO A 17 55.94 73.23 -28.67
N PHE A 18 56.75 72.19 -28.41
CA PHE A 18 58.21 72.22 -28.54
C PHE A 18 58.75 71.27 -29.62
N SER A 19 57.90 70.66 -30.44
CA SER A 19 58.28 69.74 -31.53
C SER A 19 59.11 68.52 -31.06
N LEU A 20 58.80 67.98 -29.88
CA LEU A 20 59.49 66.86 -29.23
C LEU A 20 58.92 65.48 -29.61
N TYR A 21 57.70 65.41 -30.13
CA TYR A 21 57.01 64.14 -30.41
C TYR A 21 57.78 63.28 -31.42
N ALA A 22 58.40 63.89 -32.45
CA ALA A 22 59.20 63.17 -33.43
C ALA A 22 60.35 62.36 -32.79
N HIS A 23 60.93 62.86 -31.69
CA HIS A 23 61.99 62.18 -30.96
C HIS A 23 61.46 61.06 -30.05
N LEU A 24 60.22 61.17 -29.57
CA LEU A 24 59.60 60.23 -28.65
C LEU A 24 58.74 59.18 -29.36
N LYS A 25 58.39 59.41 -30.63
CA LYS A 25 57.44 58.60 -31.41
C LYS A 25 57.75 57.11 -31.36
N LYS A 26 59.00 56.72 -31.65
CA LYS A 26 59.40 55.30 -31.69
C LYS A 26 59.27 54.61 -30.32
N ASP A 27 59.61 55.30 -29.25
CA ASP A 27 59.52 54.76 -27.88
C ASP A 27 58.07 54.77 -27.36
N LEU A 28 57.25 55.77 -27.74
CA LEU A 28 55.80 55.78 -27.48
C LEU A 28 55.06 54.71 -28.28
N GLU A 29 55.48 54.45 -29.52
CA GLU A 29 54.98 53.37 -30.37
C GLU A 29 55.19 52.00 -29.72
N ALA A 30 56.24 51.81 -28.93
CA ALA A 30 56.46 50.57 -28.17
C ALA A 30 55.42 50.33 -27.06
N ILE A 31 54.70 51.38 -26.61
CA ILE A 31 53.66 51.31 -25.58
C ILE A 31 52.25 51.31 -26.21
N THR A 32 52.13 51.40 -27.54
CA THR A 32 50.83 51.52 -28.25
C THR A 32 49.92 50.31 -28.16
N ARG A 33 50.45 49.12 -27.87
CA ARG A 33 49.66 47.89 -27.80
C ARG A 33 49.54 47.43 -26.36
N ILE A 34 48.31 47.36 -25.87
CA ILE A 34 47.99 46.79 -24.57
C ILE A 34 47.23 45.50 -24.82
N GLU A 35 47.89 44.36 -24.56
CA GLU A 35 47.31 43.04 -24.78
C GLU A 35 46.07 42.80 -23.92
N LYS A 36 46.14 43.19 -22.63
CA LYS A 36 45.05 43.06 -21.66
C LYS A 36 45.00 44.28 -20.76
N LEU A 37 43.82 44.89 -20.65
CA LEU A 37 43.52 45.94 -19.68
C LEU A 37 42.37 45.48 -18.79
N HIS A 38 42.65 45.33 -17.49
CA HIS A 38 41.64 45.01 -16.50
C HIS A 38 41.04 46.30 -15.96
N TRP A 39 39.71 46.39 -15.98
CA TRP A 39 38.99 47.58 -15.56
C TRP A 39 37.68 47.20 -14.87
N LYS A 40 37.15 48.11 -14.04
CA LYS A 40 35.95 47.86 -13.25
C LYS A 40 34.95 49.01 -13.46
N PRO A 41 33.78 48.77 -14.09
CA PRO A 41 32.81 49.82 -14.45
C PRO A 41 32.16 50.57 -13.27
N GLY A 42 32.27 50.04 -12.06
CA GLY A 42 31.72 50.63 -10.84
C GLY A 42 32.13 49.83 -9.59
N PRO A 43 31.98 50.37 -8.37
CA PRO A 43 32.48 49.73 -7.14
C PRO A 43 31.89 48.34 -6.88
N ALA A 44 30.66 48.10 -7.31
CA ALA A 44 29.96 46.82 -7.19
C ALA A 44 30.13 45.88 -8.40
N SER A 45 30.74 46.34 -9.51
CA SER A 45 30.86 45.55 -10.73
C SER A 45 32.00 44.52 -10.68
N SER A 46 31.88 43.44 -11.45
CA SER A 46 32.99 42.50 -11.68
C SER A 46 34.10 43.15 -12.51
N VAL A 47 35.34 42.68 -12.34
CA VAL A 47 36.47 43.09 -13.18
C VAL A 47 36.24 42.60 -14.62
N ARG A 48 36.34 43.51 -15.58
CA ARG A 48 36.23 43.26 -17.02
C ARG A 48 37.64 43.29 -17.64
N THR A 49 37.82 42.57 -18.74
CA THR A 49 39.10 42.56 -19.48
C THR A 49 38.87 43.05 -20.90
N LEU A 50 39.55 44.13 -21.27
CA LEU A 50 39.65 44.59 -22.65
C LEU A 50 40.90 43.95 -23.27
N SER A 51 40.73 43.22 -24.37
CA SER A 51 41.83 42.54 -25.04
C SER A 51 42.24 43.30 -26.31
N ASN A 52 43.53 43.30 -26.62
CA ASN A 52 44.09 43.83 -27.86
C ASN A 52 43.77 45.32 -28.11
N ILE A 53 44.06 46.20 -27.14
CA ILE A 53 43.89 47.65 -27.31
C ILE A 53 45.05 48.22 -28.13
N LYS A 54 44.72 49.02 -29.14
CA LYS A 54 45.66 49.77 -29.97
C LYS A 54 45.46 51.27 -29.75
N LEU A 55 46.50 51.93 -29.23
CA LEU A 55 46.53 53.36 -28.99
C LEU A 55 46.97 54.11 -30.26
N ASN A 56 46.12 55.02 -30.73
CA ASN A 56 46.38 55.85 -31.89
C ASN A 56 46.62 57.30 -31.43
N TYR A 57 47.87 57.77 -31.54
CA TYR A 57 48.24 59.13 -31.16
C TYR A 57 47.85 60.12 -32.27
N VAL A 58 47.04 61.12 -31.90
CA VAL A 58 46.53 62.16 -32.80
C VAL A 58 46.84 63.53 -32.21
N GLN A 59 47.37 64.45 -33.02
CA GLN A 59 47.59 65.82 -32.58
C GLN A 59 46.23 66.52 -32.43
N SER A 60 45.76 66.70 -31.20
CA SER A 60 44.42 67.20 -30.90
C SER A 60 44.40 67.83 -29.52
N THR A 61 43.64 68.92 -29.38
CA THR A 61 43.32 69.54 -28.09
C THR A 61 41.94 69.16 -27.57
N ASP A 62 41.19 68.34 -28.31
CA ASP A 62 39.84 67.87 -27.94
C ASP A 62 39.86 66.74 -26.90
N SER A 63 38.69 66.41 -26.35
CA SER A 63 38.53 65.33 -25.36
C SER A 63 38.76 63.95 -25.97
N LYS A 64 39.99 63.44 -25.86
CA LYS A 64 40.39 62.07 -26.23
C LYS A 64 40.49 61.17 -24.99
N TYR A 65 40.81 59.88 -25.16
CA TYR A 65 40.90 58.98 -24.00
C TYR A 65 42.03 59.42 -23.06
N LEU A 66 43.18 59.78 -23.61
CA LEU A 66 44.28 60.40 -22.86
C LEU A 66 44.78 61.63 -23.62
N ASN A 67 45.32 62.61 -22.91
CA ASN A 67 45.91 63.82 -23.49
C ASN A 67 47.35 64.04 -22.99
N PHE A 68 48.33 64.09 -23.88
CA PHE A 68 49.73 64.29 -23.54
C PHE A 68 50.19 65.71 -23.87
N ILE A 69 51.01 66.31 -23.01
CA ILE A 69 51.81 67.49 -23.36
C ILE A 69 53.30 67.18 -23.22
N PHE A 70 54.06 67.48 -24.25
CA PHE A 70 55.52 67.32 -24.25
C PHE A 70 56.19 68.68 -23.99
N ILE A 71 57.03 68.76 -22.96
CA ILE A 71 57.70 70.00 -22.53
C ILE A 71 59.20 69.78 -22.33
N THR A 72 60.00 70.84 -22.50
CA THR A 72 61.44 70.85 -22.19
C THR A 72 61.83 72.18 -21.55
N SER A 73 62.78 72.15 -20.61
CA SER A 73 63.29 73.33 -19.91
C SER A 73 64.71 73.07 -19.41
N THR A 74 65.62 74.02 -19.57
CA THR A 74 67.01 73.93 -19.12
C THR A 74 67.21 74.52 -17.72
N SER A 75 66.40 75.50 -17.31
CA SER A 75 66.47 76.13 -15.98
C SER A 75 65.09 76.36 -15.33
N ILE A 76 65.08 76.63 -14.02
CA ILE A 76 63.85 76.97 -13.27
C ILE A 76 63.25 78.31 -13.73
N ASP A 77 64.08 79.26 -14.17
CA ASP A 77 63.61 80.55 -14.65
C ASP A 77 62.94 80.44 -16.02
N GLU A 78 63.51 79.63 -16.94
CA GLU A 78 62.87 79.31 -18.23
C GLU A 78 61.53 78.58 -18.02
N TYR A 79 61.49 77.67 -17.04
CA TYR A 79 60.27 76.98 -16.67
C TYR A 79 59.19 77.97 -16.20
N ARG A 80 59.54 78.93 -15.31
CA ARG A 80 58.59 79.93 -14.79
C ARG A 80 58.08 80.89 -15.88
N ALA A 81 58.94 81.29 -16.80
CA ALA A 81 58.61 82.28 -17.83
C ALA A 81 57.85 81.69 -19.03
N ARG A 82 58.25 80.51 -19.51
CA ARG A 82 57.75 79.94 -20.78
C ARG A 82 56.90 78.68 -20.62
N VAL A 83 57.38 77.71 -19.84
CA VAL A 83 56.74 76.38 -19.78
C VAL A 83 55.49 76.41 -18.90
N ARG A 84 55.56 77.03 -17.72
CA ARG A 84 54.46 77.08 -16.75
C ARG A 84 53.18 77.73 -17.30
N PRO A 85 53.22 78.89 -18.02
CA PRO A 85 52.02 79.48 -18.61
C PRO A 85 51.38 78.58 -19.69
N VAL A 86 52.19 77.94 -20.55
CA VAL A 86 51.70 77.06 -21.63
C VAL A 86 51.01 75.82 -21.07
N VAL A 87 51.62 75.16 -20.09
CA VAL A 87 51.01 74.00 -19.41
C VAL A 87 49.71 74.42 -18.71
N LYS A 88 49.69 75.57 -18.04
CA LYS A 88 48.48 76.07 -17.35
C LYS A 88 47.33 76.36 -18.32
N GLN A 89 47.61 76.96 -19.47
CA GLN A 89 46.59 77.24 -20.49
C GLN A 89 46.04 75.94 -21.11
N TRP A 90 46.91 75.02 -21.50
CA TRP A 90 46.50 73.71 -22.04
C TRP A 90 45.69 72.92 -21.01
N LEU A 91 46.13 72.90 -19.75
CA LEU A 91 45.45 72.19 -18.69
C LEU A 91 44.04 72.73 -18.41
N ASN A 92 43.84 74.06 -18.47
CA ASN A 92 42.51 74.65 -18.37
C ASN A 92 41.58 74.17 -19.50
N ASN A 93 42.09 73.99 -20.72
CA ASN A 93 41.30 73.47 -21.84
C ASN A 93 40.98 71.99 -21.64
N VAL A 94 41.95 71.19 -21.21
CA VAL A 94 41.75 69.75 -20.95
C VAL A 94 40.77 69.50 -19.80
N LYS A 95 40.85 70.30 -18.72
CA LYS A 95 39.94 70.20 -17.56
C LYS A 95 38.53 70.72 -17.85
N SER A 96 38.37 71.64 -18.80
CA SER A 96 37.04 72.17 -19.19
C SER A 96 36.32 71.30 -20.23
N ALA A 97 37.04 70.40 -20.90
CA ALA A 97 36.46 69.45 -21.84
C ALA A 97 35.58 68.41 -21.13
N LYS A 98 34.41 68.10 -21.72
CA LYS A 98 33.48 67.06 -21.24
C LYS A 98 33.38 65.95 -22.30
N PRO A 99 33.48 64.65 -21.94
CA PRO A 99 33.87 64.10 -20.64
C PRO A 99 35.29 64.51 -20.23
N THR A 100 35.54 64.59 -18.91
CA THR A 100 36.85 64.98 -18.36
C THR A 100 37.94 64.04 -18.85
N SER A 101 38.95 64.60 -19.52
CA SER A 101 40.06 63.83 -20.06
C SER A 101 41.18 63.66 -19.04
N VAL A 102 41.74 62.46 -18.98
CA VAL A 102 42.96 62.17 -18.21
C VAL A 102 44.17 62.65 -19.01
N TYR A 103 45.17 63.24 -18.34
CA TYR A 103 46.27 63.91 -19.01
C TYR A 103 47.65 63.57 -18.44
N PHE A 104 48.68 63.74 -19.26
CA PHE A 104 50.07 63.47 -18.93
C PHE A 104 50.98 64.64 -19.30
N ILE A 105 51.84 65.05 -18.38
CA ILE A 105 52.89 66.05 -18.63
C ILE A 105 54.23 65.35 -18.71
N ILE A 106 54.83 65.35 -19.90
CA ILE A 106 56.10 64.67 -20.17
C ILE A 106 57.20 65.72 -20.27
N LEU A 107 58.06 65.79 -19.26
CA LEU A 107 59.28 66.58 -19.27
C LEU A 107 60.38 65.80 -19.99
N TYR A 108 60.75 66.27 -21.18
CA TYR A 108 61.90 65.79 -21.92
C TYR A 108 63.17 66.52 -21.49
N GLU A 109 64.13 65.79 -20.92
CA GLU A 109 65.45 66.31 -20.55
C GLU A 109 66.49 65.90 -21.59
N ASN A 110 67.07 66.88 -22.28
CA ASN A 110 68.18 66.61 -23.18
C ASN A 110 69.50 66.51 -22.39
N THR A 111 69.95 65.28 -22.14
CA THR A 111 71.15 64.98 -21.36
C THR A 111 72.46 65.40 -22.05
N ALA A 112 72.42 65.79 -23.33
CA ALA A 112 73.60 66.26 -24.06
C ALA A 112 74.10 67.65 -23.61
N HIS A 113 73.26 68.45 -22.94
CA HIS A 113 73.55 69.86 -22.60
C HIS A 113 73.73 70.14 -21.11
N ILE A 114 73.89 69.11 -20.26
CA ILE A 114 74.00 69.30 -18.80
C ILE A 114 75.47 69.41 -18.37
N SER A 115 75.85 70.55 -17.80
CA SER A 115 77.21 70.83 -17.33
C SER A 115 77.57 70.04 -16.06
N ARG A 116 78.87 69.78 -15.81
CA ARG A 116 79.34 69.02 -14.63
C ARG A 116 78.94 69.67 -13.29
N ALA A 117 78.70 70.99 -13.28
CA ALA A 117 78.28 71.77 -12.12
C ALA A 117 76.78 71.61 -11.80
N GLU A 118 75.92 71.44 -12.81
CA GLU A 118 74.49 71.20 -12.63
C GLU A 118 74.18 69.79 -12.09
N LYS A 119 75.12 68.84 -12.24
CA LYS A 119 75.00 67.50 -11.63
C LYS A 119 75.01 67.52 -10.09
N LEU A 120 75.54 68.58 -9.46
CA LEU A 120 75.68 68.69 -8.00
C LEU A 120 74.58 69.53 -7.34
N LEU A 121 73.96 70.46 -8.06
CA LEU A 121 72.81 71.26 -7.59
C LEU A 121 71.50 70.53 -7.94
N LYS A 122 71.06 69.60 -7.10
CA LYS A 122 69.72 69.00 -7.22
C LYS A 122 68.63 69.98 -6.80
N THR A 123 68.39 71.05 -7.57
CA THR A 123 67.05 71.66 -7.59
C THR A 123 66.22 70.87 -8.60
N ASN A 124 65.45 69.92 -8.07
CA ASN A 124 64.75 68.94 -8.89
C ASN A 124 63.57 69.61 -9.64
N LEU A 125 63.78 70.02 -10.90
CA LEU A 125 62.76 70.64 -11.76
C LEU A 125 61.49 69.78 -11.85
N LEU A 126 61.63 68.44 -11.84
CA LEU A 126 60.51 67.51 -11.79
C LEU A 126 59.69 67.69 -10.50
N ASN A 127 60.34 67.89 -9.35
CA ASN A 127 59.62 68.17 -8.10
C ASN A 127 58.86 69.49 -8.20
N LYS A 128 59.44 70.51 -8.86
CA LYS A 128 58.76 71.80 -9.04
C LYS A 128 57.54 71.69 -9.96
N LEU A 129 57.63 70.93 -11.05
CA LEU A 129 56.48 70.59 -11.91
C LEU A 129 55.40 69.83 -11.14
N LYS A 130 55.81 68.80 -10.37
CA LYS A 130 54.89 68.04 -9.52
C LYS A 130 54.19 68.94 -8.51
N THR A 131 54.88 69.88 -7.85
CA THR A 131 54.26 70.84 -6.92
C THR A 131 53.35 71.87 -7.60
N ASP A 132 53.74 72.39 -8.77
CA ASP A 132 52.97 73.45 -9.43
C ASP A 132 51.70 72.92 -10.12
N PHE A 133 51.65 71.63 -10.45
CA PHE A 133 50.55 70.98 -11.15
C PHE A 133 50.06 69.71 -10.44
N VAL A 134 50.09 69.68 -9.09
CA VAL A 134 49.44 68.61 -8.32
C VAL A 134 47.96 68.57 -8.70
N ASP A 135 47.47 67.37 -8.99
CA ASP A 135 46.06 67.14 -9.26
C ASP A 135 45.52 66.06 -8.34
N ASP A 136 44.87 66.48 -7.26
CA ASP A 136 44.28 65.57 -6.25
C ASP A 136 43.17 64.68 -6.83
N MET A 137 42.71 64.96 -8.06
CA MET A 137 41.69 64.17 -8.77
C MET A 137 42.25 62.94 -9.49
N LEU A 138 43.56 62.82 -9.68
CA LEU A 138 44.19 61.67 -10.35
C LEU A 138 44.83 60.76 -9.31
N THR A 139 44.57 59.45 -9.39
CA THR A 139 45.08 58.48 -8.39
C THR A 139 46.47 57.94 -8.72
N PHE A 140 47.09 58.42 -9.81
CA PHE A 140 48.34 57.92 -10.34
C PHE A 140 49.28 59.07 -10.73
N ASP A 141 50.58 58.76 -10.81
CA ASP A 141 51.59 59.72 -11.26
C ASP A 141 51.33 60.07 -12.74
N ASN A 142 51.01 61.34 -13.03
CA ASN A 142 50.71 61.85 -14.36
C ASN A 142 51.80 62.79 -14.94
N ILE A 143 52.88 63.03 -14.18
CA ILE A 143 54.00 63.88 -14.57
C ILE A 143 55.28 63.05 -14.60
N PHE A 144 55.84 62.87 -15.80
CA PHE A 144 57.01 62.02 -16.03
C PHE A 144 58.18 62.80 -16.58
N LYS A 145 59.39 62.36 -16.24
CA LYS A 145 60.64 62.84 -16.82
C LYS A 145 61.24 61.77 -17.72
N ILE A 146 61.40 62.08 -19.00
CA ILE A 146 62.03 61.23 -20.01
C ILE A 146 63.34 61.88 -20.45
N LYS A 147 64.41 61.10 -20.58
CA LYS A 147 65.74 61.61 -20.94
C LYS A 147 66.06 61.31 -22.40
N SER A 148 66.87 62.15 -23.05
CA SER A 148 67.37 61.89 -24.41
C SER A 148 68.35 60.70 -24.46
N SER A 149 69.09 60.44 -23.38
CA SER A 149 69.89 59.23 -23.21
C SER A 149 69.90 58.76 -21.75
N TYR A 150 69.97 57.44 -21.55
CA TYR A 150 69.98 56.82 -20.22
C TYR A 150 71.35 56.17 -19.94
N PRO A 151 71.87 56.27 -18.70
CA PRO A 151 73.08 55.58 -18.26
C PRO A 151 73.09 54.06 -18.48
N SER A 152 71.93 53.40 -18.40
CA SER A 152 71.78 51.96 -18.63
C SER A 152 70.46 51.65 -19.35
N ALA A 153 70.42 50.50 -20.04
CA ALA A 153 69.18 49.99 -20.63
C ALA A 153 68.10 49.68 -19.58
N VAL A 154 68.53 49.31 -18.36
CA VAL A 154 67.64 49.04 -17.22
C VAL A 154 66.94 50.33 -16.78
N GLU A 155 67.66 51.45 -16.60
CA GLU A 155 67.04 52.73 -16.24
C GLU A 155 66.08 53.24 -17.33
N LYS A 156 66.41 53.02 -18.62
CA LYS A 156 65.48 53.33 -19.72
C LYS A 156 64.21 52.50 -19.57
N SER A 157 64.36 51.19 -19.38
CA SER A 157 63.22 50.27 -19.23
C SER A 157 62.34 50.63 -18.03
N GLU A 158 62.92 50.97 -16.87
CA GLU A 158 62.16 51.35 -15.67
C GLU A 158 61.36 52.64 -15.88
N ALA A 159 61.96 53.69 -16.47
CA ALA A 159 61.27 54.95 -16.72
C ALA A 159 60.09 54.80 -17.69
N TRP A 160 60.29 54.05 -18.78
CA TRP A 160 59.24 53.80 -19.76
C TRP A 160 58.19 52.79 -19.27
N ALA A 161 58.57 51.80 -18.45
CA ALA A 161 57.63 50.90 -17.78
C ALA A 161 56.75 51.65 -16.78
N GLY A 162 57.32 52.60 -16.03
CA GLY A 162 56.57 53.49 -15.15
C GLY A 162 55.53 54.32 -15.91
N LEU A 163 55.92 54.94 -17.02
CA LEU A 163 54.98 55.65 -17.89
C LEU A 163 53.91 54.69 -18.44
N ALA A 164 54.30 53.53 -18.99
CA ALA A 164 53.37 52.55 -19.53
C ALA A 164 52.34 52.06 -18.49
N ASN A 165 52.76 51.87 -17.24
CA ASN A 165 51.86 51.49 -16.16
C ASN A 165 50.87 52.62 -15.82
N SER A 166 51.32 53.87 -15.73
CA SER A 166 50.41 55.00 -15.52
C SER A 166 49.49 55.24 -16.71
N VAL A 167 49.92 55.00 -17.94
CA VAL A 167 49.04 55.02 -19.12
C VAL A 167 47.91 54.00 -18.98
N LYS A 168 48.20 52.77 -18.52
CA LYS A 168 47.17 51.75 -18.25
C LYS A 168 46.19 52.23 -17.18
N ILE A 169 46.66 52.77 -16.06
CA ILE A 169 45.79 53.27 -14.98
C ILE A 169 44.96 54.47 -15.48
N GLY A 170 45.58 55.40 -16.20
CA GLY A 170 44.90 56.56 -16.77
C GLY A 170 43.84 56.20 -17.82
N LEU A 171 44.04 55.13 -18.60
CA LEU A 171 43.00 54.61 -19.49
C LEU A 171 41.80 54.08 -18.71
N VAL A 172 42.03 53.34 -17.61
CA VAL A 172 40.95 52.86 -16.74
C VAL A 172 40.17 54.02 -16.14
N GLU A 173 40.86 55.03 -15.61
CA GLU A 173 40.21 56.24 -15.09
C GLU A 173 39.44 57.00 -16.17
N SER A 174 40.00 57.14 -17.38
CA SER A 174 39.34 57.84 -18.49
C SER A 174 38.06 57.15 -18.94
N ILE A 175 38.08 55.83 -19.08
CA ILE A 175 36.86 55.06 -19.37
C ILE A 175 35.87 55.22 -18.22
N GLY A 176 36.33 55.22 -16.96
CA GLY A 176 35.51 55.50 -15.78
C GLY A 176 34.84 56.88 -15.81
N HIS A 177 35.57 57.94 -16.14
CA HIS A 177 35.04 59.30 -16.27
C HIS A 177 34.00 59.40 -17.38
N ARG A 178 34.25 58.76 -18.54
CA ARG A 178 33.31 58.70 -19.65
C ARG A 178 32.03 57.95 -19.27
N LEU A 179 32.15 56.80 -18.61
CA LEU A 179 30.98 56.08 -18.08
C LEU A 179 30.18 56.92 -17.09
N ALA A 180 30.85 57.55 -16.11
CA ALA A 180 30.19 58.38 -15.11
C ALA A 180 29.47 59.57 -15.76
N TYR A 181 30.09 60.19 -16.76
CA TYR A 181 29.52 61.31 -17.51
C TYR A 181 28.24 60.88 -18.26
N TYR A 182 28.29 59.82 -19.06
CA TYR A 182 27.10 59.39 -19.82
C TYR A 182 26.01 58.83 -18.90
N ARG A 183 26.35 58.10 -17.83
CA ARG A 183 25.38 57.65 -16.82
C ARG A 183 24.70 58.80 -16.08
N SER A 184 25.38 59.93 -15.91
CA SER A 184 24.76 61.12 -15.30
C SER A 184 23.69 61.77 -16.19
N ARG A 185 23.67 61.45 -17.49
CA ARG A 185 22.70 61.96 -18.46
C ARG A 185 21.59 60.94 -18.63
N ASP A 186 20.54 61.03 -17.82
CA ASP A 186 19.37 60.14 -17.90
C ASP A 186 18.43 60.45 -19.09
N THR A 187 19.01 60.80 -20.24
CA THR A 187 18.29 61.02 -21.50
C THR A 187 18.52 59.85 -22.46
N LEU A 188 17.61 59.62 -23.40
CA LEU A 188 17.78 58.58 -24.42
C LEU A 188 19.07 58.77 -25.21
N ASP A 189 19.44 60.02 -25.53
CA ASP A 189 20.74 60.33 -26.15
C ASP A 189 21.93 59.93 -25.27
N GLY A 190 21.86 60.19 -23.96
CA GLY A 190 22.92 59.81 -23.02
C GLY A 190 23.08 58.29 -22.92
N MET A 191 21.96 57.56 -22.93
CA MET A 191 21.94 56.09 -22.94
C MET A 191 22.44 55.52 -24.28
N ASN A 192 22.13 56.14 -25.41
CA ASN A 192 22.63 55.72 -26.72
C ASN A 192 24.15 55.97 -26.84
N GLU A 193 24.64 57.12 -26.37
CA GLU A 193 26.08 57.39 -26.29
C GLU A 193 26.81 56.41 -25.35
N LEU A 194 26.17 56.02 -24.25
CA LEU A 194 26.68 54.98 -23.34
C LEU A 194 26.74 53.61 -24.03
N ALA A 195 25.69 53.23 -24.78
CA ALA A 195 25.66 52.00 -25.55
C ALA A 195 26.76 51.99 -26.63
N HIS A 196 26.93 53.10 -27.36
CA HIS A 196 28.00 53.28 -28.33
C HIS A 196 29.40 53.21 -27.70
N LEU A 197 29.59 53.80 -26.50
CA LEU A 197 30.83 53.67 -25.76
C LEU A 197 31.13 52.19 -25.48
N PHE A 198 30.17 51.43 -24.94
CA PHE A 198 30.32 49.99 -24.69
C PHE A 198 30.62 49.20 -25.97
N MET A 199 29.93 49.50 -27.08
CA MET A 199 30.23 48.90 -28.39
C MET A 199 31.66 49.21 -28.85
N SER A 200 32.12 50.45 -28.70
CA SER A 200 33.46 50.90 -29.15
C SER A 200 34.60 50.22 -28.40
N ILE A 201 34.37 49.84 -27.13
CA ILE A 201 35.32 49.10 -26.30
C ILE A 201 35.05 47.58 -26.32
N GLY A 202 34.19 47.09 -27.21
CA GLY A 202 33.93 45.65 -27.40
C GLY A 202 33.12 44.99 -26.26
N GLN A 203 32.46 45.75 -25.40
CA GLN A 203 31.55 45.22 -24.36
C GLN A 203 30.11 45.13 -24.90
N LEU A 204 29.87 44.15 -25.77
CA LEU A 204 28.61 44.01 -26.50
C LEU A 204 27.40 43.66 -25.61
N ASP A 205 27.59 42.87 -24.55
CA ASP A 205 26.53 42.52 -23.59
C ASP A 205 26.02 43.75 -22.83
N ASP A 206 26.93 44.62 -22.37
CA ASP A 206 26.59 45.85 -21.66
C ASP A 206 25.88 46.85 -22.62
N ALA A 207 26.28 46.90 -23.89
CA ALA A 207 25.60 47.69 -24.92
C ALA A 207 24.18 47.17 -25.21
N LEU A 208 24.01 45.85 -25.33
CA LEU A 208 22.70 45.21 -25.54
C LEU A 208 21.75 45.54 -24.38
N GLN A 209 22.25 45.50 -23.15
CA GLN A 209 21.44 45.86 -21.97
C GLN A 209 20.96 47.32 -22.05
N CYS A 210 21.82 48.26 -22.46
CA CYS A 210 21.40 49.64 -22.66
C CYS A 210 20.26 49.77 -23.69
N TYR A 211 20.33 49.05 -24.81
CA TYR A 211 19.23 49.07 -25.80
C TYR A 211 17.94 48.44 -25.26
N LYS A 212 18.02 47.35 -24.48
CA LYS A 212 16.86 46.75 -23.80
C LYS A 212 16.22 47.75 -22.83
N ASP A 213 17.02 48.46 -22.04
CA ASP A 213 16.54 49.48 -21.11
C ASP A 213 15.90 50.67 -21.85
N MET A 214 16.45 51.06 -23.01
CA MET A 214 15.85 52.11 -23.86
C MET A 214 14.52 51.69 -24.47
N ILE A 215 14.37 50.44 -24.93
CA ILE A 215 13.07 49.90 -25.41
C ILE A 215 12.01 49.97 -24.29
N ALA A 216 12.40 49.63 -23.06
CA ALA A 216 11.50 49.66 -21.89
C ALA A 216 11.18 51.10 -21.42
N LYS A 217 12.11 52.05 -21.59
CA LYS A 217 11.94 53.45 -21.18
C LYS A 217 11.01 54.24 -22.11
N VAL A 218 10.84 53.82 -23.37
CA VAL A 218 9.85 54.41 -24.27
C VAL A 218 8.48 53.81 -23.95
N ASP A 219 7.49 54.66 -23.65
CA ASP A 219 6.12 54.26 -23.30
C ASP A 219 5.47 53.35 -24.36
N LYS A 220 4.39 52.66 -23.98
CA LYS A 220 3.58 51.88 -24.91
C LYS A 220 3.15 52.75 -26.10
N LEU A 221 3.12 52.13 -27.27
CA LEU A 221 2.82 52.80 -28.52
C LEU A 221 1.31 52.71 -28.78
N ASP A 222 0.64 53.85 -28.63
CA ASP A 222 -0.76 54.01 -29.03
C ASP A 222 -0.86 54.17 -30.57
N LEU A 223 -2.05 53.93 -31.14
CA LEU A 223 -2.32 54.01 -32.59
C LEU A 223 -1.82 55.33 -33.24
N ALA A 224 -2.02 56.47 -32.57
CA ALA A 224 -1.69 57.81 -33.06
C ALA A 224 -0.18 58.17 -33.04
N GLU A 225 0.68 57.30 -32.49
CA GLU A 225 2.08 57.62 -32.19
C GLU A 225 3.08 57.08 -33.23
N GLY A 226 2.57 56.78 -34.44
CA GLY A 226 3.36 56.44 -35.62
C GLY A 226 3.18 55.01 -36.14
N ILE A 227 2.33 54.18 -35.53
CA ILE A 227 2.02 52.83 -36.03
C ILE A 227 1.17 52.92 -37.31
N GLU A 228 0.18 53.82 -37.38
CA GLU A 228 -0.67 54.00 -38.57
C GLU A 228 0.11 54.50 -39.79
N SER A 229 1.10 55.37 -39.59
CA SER A 229 1.94 55.91 -40.66
C SER A 229 3.09 54.99 -41.07
N CYS A 230 3.25 53.83 -40.42
CA CYS A 230 4.29 52.85 -40.73
C CYS A 230 4.00 52.14 -42.06
N SER A 231 4.98 52.19 -42.96
CA SER A 231 5.01 51.39 -44.18
C SER A 231 5.92 50.17 -44.01
N PHE A 232 5.85 49.20 -44.93
CA PHE A 232 6.76 48.04 -44.93
C PHE A 232 8.25 48.45 -44.83
N GLY A 233 8.63 49.55 -45.49
CA GLY A 233 10.00 50.06 -45.48
C GLY A 233 10.47 50.61 -44.13
N ASP A 234 9.54 50.95 -43.23
CA ASP A 234 9.86 51.42 -41.87
C ASP A 234 10.08 50.26 -40.88
N LEU A 235 9.87 49.00 -41.29
CA LEU A 235 10.01 47.85 -40.41
C LEU A 235 11.48 47.54 -40.07
N PRO A 236 11.79 47.23 -38.81
CA PRO A 236 13.16 46.93 -38.38
C PRO A 236 13.58 45.48 -38.72
N LEU A 237 13.42 45.08 -39.99
CA LEU A 237 13.85 43.78 -40.52
C LEU A 237 15.36 43.59 -40.34
N ALA A 238 15.83 42.34 -40.30
CA ALA A 238 17.22 41.99 -40.03
C ALA A 238 18.25 42.69 -40.95
N ASP A 239 17.87 43.06 -42.17
CA ASP A 239 18.77 43.65 -43.18
C ASP A 239 18.47 45.13 -43.53
N SER A 240 17.47 45.77 -42.91
CA SER A 240 17.19 47.21 -43.14
C SER A 240 18.19 48.15 -42.44
N THR A 241 18.42 49.35 -42.98
CA THR A 241 19.21 50.42 -42.33
C THR A 241 18.27 51.41 -41.64
N PRO A 242 18.24 51.48 -40.30
CA PRO A 242 17.31 52.36 -39.62
C PRO A 242 17.86 53.79 -39.55
N ASP A 243 17.04 54.76 -39.95
CA ASP A 243 17.28 56.17 -39.65
C ASP A 243 16.83 56.48 -38.23
N ILE A 244 17.67 57.21 -37.47
CA ILE A 244 17.28 57.68 -36.14
C ILE A 244 16.36 58.89 -36.31
N ASP A 245 15.06 58.70 -36.03
CA ASP A 245 14.10 59.79 -35.93
C ASP A 245 13.55 59.90 -34.51
N TYR A 246 14.08 60.87 -33.76
CA TYR A 246 13.67 61.16 -32.38
C TYR A 246 12.23 61.68 -32.23
N LYS A 247 11.52 61.95 -33.33
CA LYS A 247 10.13 62.44 -33.28
C LYS A 247 9.10 61.33 -33.28
N SER A 248 9.41 60.17 -33.87
CA SER A 248 8.51 59.01 -33.90
C SER A 248 8.91 58.00 -32.85
N ARG A 249 8.03 57.74 -31.88
CA ARG A 249 8.26 56.72 -30.86
C ARG A 249 8.36 55.32 -31.46
N PHE A 250 7.60 55.04 -32.52
CA PHE A 250 7.75 53.82 -33.33
C PHE A 250 9.16 53.70 -33.92
N LYS A 251 9.63 54.71 -34.66
CA LYS A 251 10.97 54.68 -35.30
C LYS A 251 12.09 54.59 -34.27
N LEU A 252 11.93 55.23 -33.11
CA LEU A 252 12.86 55.10 -31.98
C LEU A 252 12.93 53.66 -31.44
N LYS A 253 11.80 53.04 -31.10
CA LYS A 253 11.79 51.64 -30.63
C LYS A 253 12.28 50.68 -31.70
N ALA A 254 11.91 50.90 -32.97
CA ALA A 254 12.38 50.11 -34.10
C ALA A 254 13.90 50.22 -34.26
N PHE A 255 14.47 51.42 -34.11
CA PHE A 255 15.91 51.64 -34.11
C PHE A 255 16.60 50.89 -32.96
N PHE A 256 16.11 50.99 -31.72
CA PHE A 256 16.71 50.29 -30.57
C PHE A 256 16.61 48.77 -30.68
N TYR A 257 15.46 48.26 -31.14
CA TYR A 257 15.29 46.83 -31.46
C TYR A 257 16.31 46.41 -32.52
N LYS A 258 16.44 47.17 -33.60
CA LYS A 258 17.38 46.86 -34.68
C LYS A 258 18.85 46.90 -34.24
N GLN A 259 19.24 47.83 -33.38
CA GLN A 259 20.59 47.84 -32.79
C GLN A 259 20.82 46.60 -31.92
N SER A 260 19.82 46.19 -31.15
CA SER A 260 19.86 44.95 -30.36
C SER A 260 20.07 43.72 -31.25
N VAL A 261 19.30 43.60 -32.34
CA VAL A 261 19.44 42.52 -33.34
C VAL A 261 20.83 42.55 -33.98
N THR A 262 21.35 43.74 -34.31
CA THR A 262 22.67 43.90 -34.92
C THR A 262 23.78 43.42 -33.97
N ILE A 263 23.66 43.68 -32.67
CA ILE A 263 24.60 43.17 -31.66
C ILE A 263 24.51 41.64 -31.56
N LEU A 264 23.30 41.10 -31.45
CA LEU A 264 23.07 39.65 -31.33
C LEU A 264 23.57 38.85 -32.54
N ARG A 265 23.52 39.42 -33.74
CA ARG A 265 24.11 38.80 -34.95
C ARG A 265 25.64 38.83 -34.95
N LYS A 266 26.26 39.84 -34.33
CA LYS A 266 27.73 40.00 -34.29
C LYS A 266 28.40 39.13 -33.23
N THR A 267 27.73 38.83 -32.13
CA THR A 267 28.30 38.09 -30.99
C THR A 267 28.44 36.59 -31.23
N ALA A 268 27.75 36.04 -32.23
CA ALA A 268 27.58 34.60 -32.39
C ALA A 268 28.79 33.89 -33.05
N THR A 269 29.80 33.55 -32.25
CA THR A 269 31.05 32.92 -32.73
C THR A 269 31.18 31.42 -32.39
N SER A 270 30.43 30.93 -31.41
CA SER A 270 30.34 29.51 -31.03
C SER A 270 28.87 29.08 -30.99
N GLU A 271 28.61 27.78 -31.06
CA GLU A 271 27.25 27.23 -31.09
C GLU A 271 26.44 27.54 -29.80
N ALA A 272 27.05 27.39 -28.62
CA ALA A 272 26.42 27.77 -27.35
C ALA A 272 26.07 29.27 -27.29
N LEU A 273 26.93 30.11 -27.85
CA LEU A 273 26.69 31.54 -27.93
C LEU A 273 25.62 31.87 -28.98
N MET A 274 25.57 31.14 -30.10
CA MET A 274 24.49 31.22 -31.09
C MET A 274 23.14 30.92 -30.41
N ILE A 275 23.01 29.83 -29.66
CA ILE A 275 21.77 29.48 -28.95
C ILE A 275 21.36 30.62 -28.00
N ARG A 276 22.27 31.10 -27.15
CA ARG A 276 22.00 32.23 -26.25
C ARG A 276 21.56 33.49 -27.00
N THR A 277 22.21 33.83 -28.11
CA THR A 277 21.84 35.01 -28.90
C THR A 277 20.47 34.88 -29.57
N GLN A 278 20.08 33.68 -30.02
CA GLN A 278 18.74 33.46 -30.57
C GLN A 278 17.67 33.58 -29.48
N MET A 279 17.89 33.01 -28.30
CA MET A 279 16.96 33.15 -27.17
C MET A 279 16.79 34.61 -26.73
N GLU A 280 17.89 35.37 -26.65
CA GLU A 280 17.83 36.81 -26.37
C GLU A 280 17.12 37.59 -27.48
N TRP A 281 17.27 37.21 -28.75
CA TRP A 281 16.53 37.83 -29.84
C TRP A 281 15.03 37.60 -29.68
N ILE A 282 14.59 36.36 -29.40
CA ILE A 282 13.18 36.05 -29.13
C ILE A 282 12.63 36.96 -28.02
N GLN A 283 13.36 37.11 -26.90
CA GLN A 283 12.93 37.98 -25.80
C GLN A 283 12.80 39.45 -26.22
N VAL A 284 13.77 39.97 -26.98
CA VAL A 284 13.76 41.37 -27.45
C VAL A 284 12.64 41.59 -28.47
N LEU A 285 12.37 40.61 -29.33
CA LEU A 285 11.26 40.63 -30.30
C LEU A 285 9.89 40.60 -29.60
N SER A 286 9.67 39.68 -28.65
CA SER A 286 8.42 39.61 -27.88
C SER A 286 8.14 40.92 -27.16
N ARG A 287 9.13 41.50 -26.47
CA ARG A 287 8.98 42.80 -25.79
C ARG A 287 8.68 43.95 -26.75
N PHE A 288 9.26 43.92 -27.95
CA PHE A 288 8.97 44.92 -28.97
C PHE A 288 7.52 44.82 -29.44
N ILE A 289 7.04 43.59 -29.73
CA ILE A 289 5.65 43.33 -30.14
C ILE A 289 4.64 43.67 -29.03
N GLU A 290 4.93 43.30 -27.78
CA GLU A 290 4.10 43.60 -26.61
C GLU A 290 3.97 45.11 -26.33
N SER A 291 4.87 45.91 -26.90
CA SER A 291 4.87 47.35 -26.71
C SER A 291 3.84 48.11 -27.57
N PHE A 292 3.17 47.41 -28.49
CA PHE A 292 2.09 47.95 -29.32
C PHE A 292 0.71 47.67 -28.73
N ASP A 293 -0.19 48.64 -28.85
CA ASP A 293 -1.62 48.44 -28.62
C ASP A 293 -2.25 47.46 -29.63
N GLU A 294 -3.24 46.71 -29.17
CA GLU A 294 -3.97 45.74 -30.00
C GLU A 294 -4.61 46.43 -31.22
N SER A 295 -4.18 46.02 -32.42
CA SER A 295 -4.68 46.53 -33.69
C SER A 295 -4.33 45.55 -34.82
N TYR A 296 -5.09 45.58 -35.92
CA TYR A 296 -4.76 44.77 -37.11
C TYR A 296 -3.38 45.08 -37.68
N LYS A 297 -2.94 46.34 -37.60
CA LYS A 297 -1.58 46.74 -37.99
C LYS A 297 -0.52 46.08 -37.11
N LYS A 298 -0.69 46.07 -35.78
CA LYS A 298 0.18 45.32 -34.87
C LYS A 298 0.22 43.84 -35.25
N ASN A 299 -0.95 43.22 -35.47
CA ASN A 299 -1.03 41.80 -35.78
C ASN A 299 -0.22 41.47 -37.04
N GLU A 300 -0.34 42.28 -38.10
CA GLU A 300 0.44 42.11 -39.34
C GLU A 300 1.95 42.33 -39.10
N ILE A 301 2.35 43.37 -38.37
CA ILE A 301 3.75 43.65 -38.01
C ILE A 301 4.36 42.47 -37.23
N ALA A 302 3.62 41.92 -36.26
CA ALA A 302 4.06 40.79 -35.46
C ALA A 302 4.31 39.55 -36.34
N VAL A 303 3.37 39.22 -37.24
CA VAL A 303 3.52 38.09 -38.16
C VAL A 303 4.75 38.27 -39.06
N VAL A 304 4.98 39.47 -39.59
CA VAL A 304 6.13 39.78 -40.47
C VAL A 304 7.46 39.66 -39.71
N LEU A 305 7.59 40.30 -38.55
CA LEU A 305 8.85 40.30 -37.79
C LEU A 305 9.20 38.92 -37.22
N ILE A 306 8.21 38.15 -36.77
CA ILE A 306 8.44 36.77 -36.33
C ILE A 306 8.86 35.90 -37.52
N THR A 307 8.29 36.12 -38.71
CA THR A 307 8.68 35.40 -39.92
C THR A 307 10.11 35.75 -40.35
N ASP A 308 10.53 37.01 -40.26
CA ASP A 308 11.93 37.44 -40.49
C ASP A 308 12.90 36.72 -39.53
N PHE A 309 12.56 36.66 -38.24
CA PHE A 309 13.34 35.93 -37.25
C PHE A 309 13.42 34.42 -37.55
N LEU A 310 12.29 33.76 -37.81
CA LEU A 310 12.24 32.33 -38.08
C LEU A 310 13.02 31.94 -39.35
N ASN A 311 13.12 32.85 -40.32
CA ASN A 311 13.89 32.65 -41.56
C ASN A 311 15.37 33.01 -41.42
N ASN A 312 15.84 33.40 -40.23
CA ASN A 312 17.21 33.79 -40.02
C ASN A 312 18.21 32.63 -40.27
N ALA A 313 19.25 32.90 -41.05
CA ALA A 313 20.27 31.90 -41.41
C ALA A 313 20.99 31.25 -40.21
N HIS A 314 21.22 31.99 -39.11
CA HIS A 314 21.82 31.43 -37.90
C HIS A 314 20.88 30.42 -37.22
N LEU A 315 19.58 30.72 -37.16
CA LEU A 315 18.58 29.81 -36.61
C LEU A 315 18.42 28.56 -37.48
N GLN A 316 18.33 28.72 -38.81
CA GLN A 316 18.23 27.59 -39.74
C GLN A 316 19.44 26.66 -39.65
N LYS A 317 20.65 27.21 -39.45
CA LYS A 317 21.87 26.43 -39.22
C LYS A 317 21.84 25.64 -37.89
N LEU A 318 21.21 26.18 -36.84
CA LEU A 318 21.05 25.49 -35.55
C LEU A 318 20.06 24.33 -35.67
N LEU A 319 18.93 24.54 -36.36
CA LEU A 319 17.85 23.56 -36.50
C LEU A 319 18.19 22.39 -37.46
N GLY A 320 19.10 22.59 -38.42
CA GLY A 320 19.50 21.54 -39.37
C GLY A 320 20.48 20.47 -38.87
N GLY A 321 20.84 20.45 -37.58
CA GLY A 321 21.76 19.44 -37.01
C GLY A 321 21.01 18.29 -36.32
N VAL A 322 21.45 17.05 -36.58
CA VAL A 322 20.65 15.83 -36.33
C VAL A 322 20.67 15.32 -34.88
N GLU A 323 21.61 15.74 -34.01
CA GLU A 323 21.70 15.26 -32.62
C GLU A 323 22.14 16.40 -31.68
N ARG A 324 21.19 17.17 -31.14
CA ARG A 324 21.49 18.29 -30.24
C ARG A 324 20.40 18.47 -29.17
N ASP A 325 20.82 18.72 -27.94
CA ASP A 325 19.93 19.18 -26.88
C ASP A 325 19.66 20.68 -27.07
N LEU A 326 18.48 20.98 -27.62
CA LEU A 326 17.99 22.33 -27.89
C LEU A 326 16.68 22.59 -27.14
N ALA A 327 16.43 21.89 -26.03
CA ALA A 327 15.13 21.92 -25.36
C ALA A 327 14.66 23.35 -24.98
N GLU A 328 15.53 24.15 -24.37
CA GLU A 328 15.21 25.55 -24.00
C GLU A 328 14.94 26.44 -25.23
N LEU A 329 15.65 26.20 -26.34
CA LEU A 329 15.43 26.91 -27.60
C LEU A 329 14.08 26.51 -28.22
N TYR A 330 13.74 25.22 -28.22
CA TYR A 330 12.45 24.73 -28.73
C TYR A 330 11.28 25.27 -27.90
N GLU A 331 11.40 25.38 -26.58
CA GLU A 331 10.37 26.03 -25.76
C GLU A 331 10.14 27.48 -26.21
N LYS A 332 11.22 28.24 -26.41
CA LYS A 332 11.13 29.64 -26.86
C LYS A 332 10.64 29.77 -28.30
N LEU A 333 10.92 28.80 -29.16
CA LEU A 333 10.35 28.72 -30.52
C LEU A 333 8.85 28.44 -30.48
N GLY A 334 8.40 27.55 -29.60
CA GLY A 334 6.98 27.34 -29.33
C GLY A 334 6.30 28.64 -28.88
N ASP A 335 6.90 29.38 -27.94
CA ASP A 335 6.39 30.67 -27.44
C ASP A 335 6.24 31.74 -28.53
N ILE A 336 7.19 31.83 -29.48
CA ILE A 336 7.10 32.83 -30.56
C ILE A 336 6.16 32.39 -31.69
N ARG A 337 6.08 31.10 -32.00
CA ARG A 337 5.15 30.57 -33.01
C ARG A 337 3.70 30.64 -32.55
N ILE A 338 3.40 30.36 -31.28
CA ILE A 338 2.04 30.50 -30.75
C ILE A 338 1.60 31.97 -30.78
N LEU A 339 2.51 32.91 -30.52
CA LEU A 339 2.24 34.34 -30.71
C LEU A 339 1.93 34.66 -32.17
N ARG A 340 2.77 34.21 -33.13
CA ARG A 340 2.51 34.41 -34.57
C ARG A 340 1.17 33.85 -35.00
N ARG A 341 0.84 32.63 -34.57
CA ARG A 341 -0.44 31.97 -34.83
C ARG A 341 -1.61 32.81 -34.31
N ASN A 342 -1.57 33.24 -33.04
CA ASN A 342 -2.66 33.99 -32.42
C ASN A 342 -2.85 35.36 -33.09
N GLU A 343 -1.76 36.05 -33.41
CA GLU A 343 -1.82 37.34 -34.13
C GLU A 343 -2.36 37.16 -35.56
N LEU A 344 -2.01 36.07 -36.25
CA LEU A 344 -2.58 35.75 -37.55
C LEU A 344 -4.09 35.45 -37.48
N VAL A 345 -4.54 34.66 -36.49
CA VAL A 345 -5.97 34.38 -36.27
C VAL A 345 -6.74 35.67 -36.03
N LYS A 346 -6.23 36.56 -35.16
CA LYS A 346 -6.81 37.89 -34.95
C LYS A 346 -6.86 38.71 -36.24
N LEU A 347 -5.78 38.72 -37.03
CA LEU A 347 -5.70 39.45 -38.30
C LEU A 347 -6.71 38.94 -39.35
N ALA A 348 -6.94 37.63 -39.43
CA ALA A 348 -7.87 37.03 -40.39
C ALA A 348 -9.31 37.57 -40.27
N HIS A 349 -9.71 38.02 -39.08
CA HIS A 349 -11.02 38.64 -38.85
C HIS A 349 -11.26 39.92 -39.64
N CYS A 350 -10.22 40.67 -40.05
CA CYS A 350 -10.40 41.84 -40.91
C CYS A 350 -10.96 41.48 -42.31
N LYS A 351 -10.83 40.21 -42.72
CA LYS A 351 -11.42 39.63 -43.95
C LYS A 351 -12.73 38.88 -43.70
N GLY A 352 -13.17 38.77 -42.44
CA GLY A 352 -14.35 38.03 -42.04
C GLY A 352 -14.15 36.51 -41.90
N TYR A 353 -12.91 36.03 -41.97
CA TYR A 353 -12.61 34.60 -41.80
C TYR A 353 -12.68 34.20 -40.33
N VAL A 354 -13.23 33.01 -40.06
CA VAL A 354 -13.38 32.49 -38.69
C VAL A 354 -12.79 31.09 -38.60
N LEU A 355 -11.98 30.85 -37.58
CA LEU A 355 -11.44 29.52 -37.28
C LEU A 355 -12.30 28.86 -36.19
N ALA A 356 -13.38 28.19 -36.57
CA ALA A 356 -14.30 27.57 -35.62
C ALA A 356 -13.58 26.49 -34.80
N GLY A 357 -13.78 26.48 -33.47
CA GLY A 357 -13.06 25.60 -32.55
C GLY A 357 -11.76 26.19 -32.01
N SER A 358 -11.30 27.34 -32.50
CA SER A 358 -10.17 28.10 -31.93
C SER A 358 -10.50 28.66 -30.55
N LEU A 359 -9.53 28.64 -29.62
CA LEU A 359 -9.66 29.20 -28.27
C LEU A 359 -9.09 30.61 -28.13
N VAL A 360 -8.69 31.23 -29.24
CA VAL A 360 -8.12 32.59 -29.27
C VAL A 360 -9.23 33.63 -29.06
N ASP A 361 -9.06 34.50 -28.06
CA ASP A 361 -9.93 35.66 -27.85
C ASP A 361 -9.74 36.69 -28.99
N VAL A 362 -10.83 37.01 -29.68
CA VAL A 362 -10.83 37.94 -30.81
C VAL A 362 -11.59 39.21 -30.44
N PRO A 363 -10.98 40.41 -30.57
CA PRO A 363 -11.67 41.67 -30.29
C PRO A 363 -12.80 41.98 -31.28
N MET A 364 -13.91 42.57 -30.81
CA MET A 364 -15.17 42.78 -31.55
C MET A 364 -15.13 43.88 -32.63
N HIS A 365 -13.97 44.40 -33.04
CA HIS A 365 -13.92 45.57 -33.93
C HIS A 365 -13.88 45.17 -35.42
N SER A 366 -14.99 45.43 -36.11
CA SER A 366 -15.23 45.12 -37.53
C SER A 366 -14.68 46.20 -38.48
N GLU A 367 -13.44 46.64 -38.29
CA GLU A 367 -12.84 47.63 -39.18
C GLU A 367 -12.16 46.94 -40.38
N LYS A 368 -12.41 47.47 -41.58
CA LYS A 368 -11.71 47.01 -42.79
C LYS A 368 -10.28 47.50 -42.75
N TYR A 369 -9.34 46.57 -42.78
CA TYR A 369 -7.91 46.84 -42.75
C TYR A 369 -7.24 46.42 -44.07
N GLU A 370 -6.40 47.29 -44.62
CA GLU A 370 -5.61 46.99 -45.82
C GLU A 370 -4.24 46.47 -45.41
N LEU A 371 -4.00 45.20 -45.73
CA LEU A 371 -2.70 44.53 -45.56
C LEU A 371 -1.64 45.21 -46.41
N PHE A 372 -0.43 45.37 -45.88
CA PHE A 372 0.68 45.99 -46.59
C PHE A 372 1.84 45.02 -46.88
N ASP A 373 1.91 43.84 -46.27
CA ASP A 373 2.85 42.77 -46.62
C ASP A 373 2.25 41.79 -47.63
N ASP A 374 2.99 41.51 -48.72
CA ASP A 374 2.51 40.64 -49.79
C ASP A 374 2.48 39.14 -49.41
N THR A 375 3.33 38.73 -48.46
CA THR A 375 3.34 37.35 -47.96
C THR A 375 2.10 37.07 -47.12
N VAL A 376 1.75 37.98 -46.20
CA VAL A 376 0.54 37.90 -45.39
C VAL A 376 -0.71 37.98 -46.26
N LYS A 377 -0.73 38.82 -47.31
CA LYS A 377 -1.81 38.83 -48.31
C LYS A 377 -2.01 37.47 -48.96
N SER A 378 -0.93 36.75 -49.29
CA SER A 378 -1.02 35.42 -49.90
C SER A 378 -1.60 34.36 -48.96
N ILE A 379 -1.32 34.46 -47.65
CA ILE A 379 -1.88 33.57 -46.61
C ILE A 379 -3.37 33.84 -46.43
N LEU A 380 -3.78 35.12 -46.43
CA LEU A 380 -5.16 35.58 -46.26
C LEU A 380 -5.93 35.78 -47.58
N ASP A 381 -5.49 35.12 -48.66
CA ASP A 381 -6.11 35.20 -49.99
C ASP A 381 -7.48 34.49 -50.04
N SER A 382 -7.62 33.41 -49.26
CA SER A 382 -8.88 32.69 -49.08
C SER A 382 -8.98 32.10 -47.68
N GLU A 383 -10.20 31.84 -47.21
CA GLU A 383 -10.45 31.24 -45.89
C GLU A 383 -9.79 29.84 -45.76
N SER A 384 -9.82 29.02 -46.81
CA SER A 384 -9.17 27.70 -46.83
C SER A 384 -7.65 27.80 -46.64
N ARG A 385 -6.98 28.72 -47.35
CA ARG A 385 -5.53 28.92 -47.21
C ARG A 385 -5.13 29.40 -45.83
N PHE A 386 -5.93 30.30 -45.25
CA PHE A 386 -5.75 30.75 -43.88
C PHE A 386 -5.87 29.57 -42.89
N GLN A 387 -6.92 28.76 -43.01
CA GLN A 387 -7.16 27.61 -42.13
C GLN A 387 -6.04 26.57 -42.24
N GLU A 388 -5.60 26.23 -43.46
CA GLU A 388 -4.45 25.33 -43.69
C GLU A 388 -3.17 25.86 -43.03
N TYR A 389 -2.87 27.15 -43.19
CA TYR A 389 -1.70 27.77 -42.58
C TYR A 389 -1.81 27.80 -41.05
N ALA A 390 -2.98 28.12 -40.50
CA ALA A 390 -3.20 28.12 -39.05
C ALA A 390 -3.05 26.72 -38.44
N ILE A 391 -3.51 25.68 -39.15
CA ILE A 391 -3.34 24.27 -38.75
C ILE A 391 -1.86 23.87 -38.77
N ASP A 392 -1.14 24.16 -39.86
CA ASP A 392 0.29 23.86 -39.98
C ASP A 392 1.10 24.58 -38.90
N GLU A 393 0.74 25.82 -38.58
CA GLU A 393 1.38 26.57 -37.50
C GLU A 393 1.08 25.97 -36.12
N THR A 394 -0.16 25.56 -35.84
CA THR A 394 -0.52 24.84 -34.60
C THR A 394 0.29 23.54 -34.46
N LYS A 395 0.44 22.76 -35.53
CA LYS A 395 1.22 21.52 -35.53
C LYS A 395 2.70 21.78 -35.20
N LYS A 396 3.28 22.84 -35.78
CA LYS A 396 4.67 23.25 -35.48
C LYS A 396 4.85 23.68 -34.02
N VAL A 397 3.88 24.37 -33.43
CA VAL A 397 3.91 24.72 -32.00
C VAL A 397 3.90 23.46 -31.12
N ILE A 398 3.03 22.49 -31.43
CA ILE A 398 2.96 21.21 -30.73
C ILE A 398 4.29 20.46 -30.86
N GLU A 399 4.87 20.42 -32.06
CA GLU A 399 6.16 19.78 -32.33
C GLU A 399 7.30 20.43 -31.53
N ASP A 400 7.38 21.77 -31.51
CA ASP A 400 8.39 22.51 -30.77
C ASP A 400 8.27 22.27 -29.25
N TYR A 401 7.07 22.34 -28.66
CA TYR A 401 6.88 22.05 -27.23
C TYR A 401 7.14 20.57 -26.88
N SER A 402 6.81 19.65 -27.78
CA SER A 402 7.10 18.22 -27.61
C SER A 402 8.61 17.94 -27.63
N LYS A 403 9.35 18.54 -28.55
CA LYS A 403 10.83 18.46 -28.61
C LYS A 403 11.49 19.11 -27.38
N ALA A 404 10.87 20.15 -26.82
CA ALA A 404 11.32 20.79 -25.59
C ALA A 404 11.00 20.00 -24.32
N GLN A 405 10.10 19.00 -24.40
CA GLN A 405 9.50 18.32 -23.25
C GLN A 405 8.92 19.30 -22.22
N SER A 406 8.34 20.41 -22.70
CA SER A 406 7.79 21.48 -21.86
C SER A 406 6.36 21.84 -22.27
N ARG A 407 5.63 22.55 -21.40
CA ARG A 407 4.23 23.00 -21.64
C ARG A 407 3.23 21.87 -22.04
N PRO A 408 3.21 20.69 -21.39
CA PRO A 408 2.33 19.57 -21.79
C PRO A 408 0.85 19.96 -21.80
N ARG A 409 0.38 20.75 -20.83
CA ARG A 409 -1.00 21.27 -20.81
C ARG A 409 -1.36 22.12 -22.03
N THR A 410 -0.41 22.90 -22.53
CA THR A 410 -0.62 23.73 -23.73
C THR A 410 -0.68 22.84 -24.97
N VAL A 411 0.14 21.77 -25.02
CA VAL A 411 0.05 20.75 -26.08
C VAL A 411 -1.30 20.06 -26.06
N ASP A 412 -1.81 19.65 -24.89
CA ASP A 412 -3.13 19.01 -24.75
C ASP A 412 -4.25 19.94 -25.22
N THR A 413 -4.21 21.20 -24.81
CA THR A 413 -5.18 22.24 -25.23
C THR A 413 -5.13 22.46 -26.74
N LEU A 414 -3.94 22.62 -27.32
CA LEU A 414 -3.77 22.85 -28.76
C LEU A 414 -4.15 21.61 -29.59
N SER A 415 -3.92 20.40 -29.06
CA SER A 415 -4.34 19.15 -29.70
C SER A 415 -5.86 19.03 -29.71
N THR A 416 -6.51 19.36 -28.59
CA THR A 416 -7.98 19.44 -28.50
C THR A 416 -8.52 20.49 -29.46
N GLU A 417 -7.93 21.69 -29.47
CA GLU A 417 -8.28 22.78 -30.40
C GLU A 417 -8.15 22.34 -31.86
N LEU A 418 -7.08 21.62 -32.20
CA LEU A 418 -6.85 21.07 -33.53
C LEU A 418 -7.93 20.05 -33.91
N ALA A 419 -8.35 19.17 -32.99
CA ALA A 419 -9.42 18.21 -33.23
C ALA A 419 -10.78 18.90 -33.48
N LEU A 420 -11.05 19.99 -32.76
CA LEU A 420 -12.24 20.84 -32.97
C LEU A 420 -12.19 21.56 -34.32
N ILE A 421 -11.02 22.07 -34.71
CA ILE A 421 -10.82 22.72 -36.01
C ILE A 421 -11.07 21.72 -37.16
N TYR A 422 -10.55 20.50 -37.04
CA TYR A 422 -10.80 19.42 -38.02
C TYR A 422 -12.28 19.06 -38.14
N PHE A 423 -12.99 18.96 -37.02
CA PHE A 423 -14.42 18.67 -36.99
C PHE A 423 -15.26 19.79 -37.63
N HIS A 424 -15.08 21.04 -37.20
CA HIS A 424 -15.95 22.15 -37.60
C HIS A 424 -15.64 22.73 -38.99
N ASN A 425 -14.36 22.79 -39.39
CA ASN A 425 -13.97 23.51 -40.61
C ASN A 425 -13.63 22.54 -41.76
N MET A 426 -12.81 21.52 -41.50
CA MET A 426 -12.33 20.60 -42.55
C MET A 426 -13.27 19.43 -42.82
N LYS A 427 -14.16 19.09 -41.86
CA LYS A 427 -15.01 17.90 -41.89
C LYS A 427 -14.21 16.59 -42.00
N GLU A 428 -12.97 16.58 -41.51
CA GLU A 428 -12.13 15.39 -41.41
C GLU A 428 -12.46 14.66 -40.09
N LEU A 429 -13.48 13.80 -40.16
CA LEU A 429 -14.07 13.15 -39.00
C LEU A 429 -13.12 12.12 -38.36
N GLU A 430 -12.40 11.32 -39.16
CA GLU A 430 -11.47 10.31 -38.64
C GLU A 430 -10.31 10.94 -37.86
N THR A 431 -9.64 11.95 -38.44
CA THR A 431 -8.54 12.67 -37.79
C THR A 431 -8.99 13.35 -36.50
N SER A 432 -10.19 13.93 -36.49
CA SER A 432 -10.77 14.53 -35.29
C SER A 432 -11.05 13.47 -34.21
N LEU A 433 -11.58 12.31 -34.59
CA LEU A 433 -11.92 11.24 -33.65
C LEU A 433 -10.70 10.67 -32.93
N GLU A 434 -9.61 10.42 -33.67
CA GLU A 434 -8.36 9.91 -33.12
C GLU A 434 -7.81 10.85 -32.02
N ILE A 435 -7.74 12.15 -32.32
CA ILE A 435 -7.23 13.15 -31.37
C ILE A 435 -8.20 13.33 -30.18
N LEU A 436 -9.52 13.29 -30.41
CA LEU A 436 -10.51 13.43 -29.35
C LEU A 436 -10.52 12.25 -28.38
N ASN A 437 -10.25 11.03 -28.83
CA ASN A 437 -10.21 9.84 -27.96
C ASN A 437 -9.10 9.96 -26.90
N ASP A 438 -7.91 10.37 -27.33
CA ASP A 438 -6.77 10.60 -26.44
C ASP A 438 -7.05 11.76 -25.48
N SER A 439 -7.61 12.85 -26.00
CA SER A 439 -7.97 14.04 -25.22
C SER A 439 -9.04 13.71 -24.16
N PHE A 440 -10.09 12.96 -24.53
CA PHE A 440 -11.17 12.57 -23.63
C PHE A 440 -10.64 11.74 -22.45
N THR A 441 -9.81 10.73 -22.74
CA THR A 441 -9.21 9.86 -21.73
C THR A 441 -8.38 10.66 -20.73
N TYR A 442 -7.57 11.61 -21.21
CA TYR A 442 -6.76 12.48 -20.37
C TYR A 442 -7.60 13.38 -19.44
N PHE A 443 -8.58 14.10 -19.98
CA PHE A 443 -9.41 15.01 -19.18
C PHE A 443 -10.33 14.25 -18.21
N LYS A 444 -10.79 13.05 -18.58
CA LYS A 444 -11.55 12.15 -17.70
C LYS A 444 -10.71 11.76 -16.48
N ASN A 445 -9.47 11.32 -16.69
CA ASN A 445 -8.54 10.96 -15.62
C ASN A 445 -8.11 12.16 -14.75
N SER A 446 -8.15 13.37 -15.31
CA SER A 446 -7.79 14.61 -14.62
C SER A 446 -8.95 15.26 -13.85
N GLU A 447 -10.14 14.64 -13.82
CA GLU A 447 -11.36 15.12 -13.14
C GLU A 447 -11.94 16.47 -13.66
N TRP A 448 -11.62 16.91 -14.88
CA TRP A 448 -12.15 18.16 -15.46
C TRP A 448 -13.56 18.00 -16.02
N LYS A 449 -14.55 17.79 -15.13
CA LYS A 449 -15.93 17.38 -15.47
C LYS A 449 -16.58 18.14 -16.63
N TYR A 450 -16.48 19.48 -16.64
CA TYR A 450 -17.10 20.32 -17.69
C TYR A 450 -16.43 20.15 -19.06
N ILE A 451 -15.09 20.12 -19.10
CA ILE A 451 -14.33 19.94 -20.34
C ILE A 451 -14.56 18.52 -20.87
N THR A 452 -14.46 17.52 -20.00
CA THR A 452 -14.72 16.11 -20.36
C THR A 452 -16.11 15.93 -20.93
N LEU A 453 -17.13 16.60 -20.38
CA LEU A 453 -18.48 16.55 -20.91
C LEU A 453 -18.60 17.23 -22.28
N GLY A 454 -17.98 18.40 -22.45
CA GLY A 454 -17.96 19.11 -23.75
C GLY A 454 -17.30 18.28 -24.85
N ILE A 455 -16.15 17.67 -24.54
CA ILE A 455 -15.45 16.75 -25.44
C ILE A 455 -16.30 15.53 -25.76
N LEU A 456 -16.91 14.88 -24.75
CA LEU A 456 -17.76 13.71 -24.95
C LEU A 456 -18.94 13.99 -25.89
N LYS A 457 -19.58 15.16 -25.78
CA LYS A 457 -20.69 15.54 -26.68
C LYS A 457 -20.23 15.66 -28.14
N ILE A 458 -19.06 16.25 -28.37
CA ILE A 458 -18.49 16.39 -29.73
C ILE A 458 -17.99 15.05 -30.24
N PHE A 459 -17.41 14.23 -29.37
CA PHE A 459 -16.98 12.86 -29.67
C PHE A 459 -18.17 11.99 -30.11
N ILE A 460 -19.28 12.02 -29.37
CA ILE A 460 -20.54 11.36 -29.75
C ILE A 460 -21.04 11.90 -31.09
N ALA A 461 -21.07 13.22 -31.30
CA ALA A 461 -21.51 13.80 -32.57
C ALA A 461 -20.63 13.37 -33.77
N ASN A 462 -19.33 13.17 -33.55
CA ASN A 462 -18.39 12.67 -34.54
C ASN A 462 -18.66 11.17 -34.85
N LEU A 463 -18.76 10.34 -33.81
CA LEU A 463 -19.12 8.93 -33.92
C LEU A 463 -20.48 8.72 -34.59
N GLU A 464 -21.49 9.56 -34.32
CA GLU A 464 -22.80 9.49 -34.97
C GLU A 464 -22.69 9.69 -36.48
N GLN A 465 -21.89 10.65 -36.95
CA GLN A 465 -21.68 10.87 -38.38
C GLN A 465 -20.91 9.71 -39.03
N LEU A 466 -19.95 9.12 -38.32
CA LEU A 466 -19.18 7.97 -38.80
C LEU A 466 -19.97 6.65 -38.75
N SER A 467 -20.92 6.50 -37.83
CA SER A 467 -21.76 5.30 -37.67
C SER A 467 -22.62 4.98 -38.89
N ALA A 468 -22.87 5.98 -39.75
CA ALA A 468 -23.54 5.78 -41.03
C ALA A 468 -22.66 5.05 -42.06
N THR A 469 -21.35 5.02 -41.87
CA THR A 469 -20.35 4.50 -42.82
C THR A 469 -19.62 3.27 -42.27
N TYR A 470 -19.37 3.21 -40.96
CA TYR A 470 -18.57 2.18 -40.31
C TYR A 470 -19.32 1.54 -39.13
N GLU A 471 -19.65 0.25 -39.23
CA GLU A 471 -20.36 -0.50 -38.17
C GLU A 471 -19.50 -0.71 -36.91
N ASP A 472 -18.18 -0.81 -37.05
CA ASP A 472 -17.22 -1.02 -35.95
C ASP A 472 -17.23 0.10 -34.90
N VAL A 473 -17.88 1.22 -35.21
CA VAL A 473 -17.99 2.41 -34.36
C VAL A 473 -19.13 2.28 -33.34
N LEU A 474 -20.11 1.40 -33.59
CA LEU A 474 -21.31 1.22 -32.77
C LEU A 474 -21.01 0.83 -31.30
N PRO A 475 -20.07 -0.08 -30.99
CA PRO A 475 -19.72 -0.38 -29.59
C PRO A 475 -19.16 0.83 -28.84
N VAL A 476 -18.28 1.61 -29.49
CA VAL A 476 -17.68 2.81 -28.89
C VAL A 476 -18.77 3.85 -28.65
N LEU A 477 -19.65 4.07 -29.63
CA LEU A 477 -20.80 4.98 -29.50
C LEU A 477 -21.73 4.58 -28.35
N LEU A 478 -22.02 3.29 -28.20
CA LEU A 478 -22.85 2.77 -27.09
C LEU A 478 -22.20 3.08 -25.73
N THR A 479 -20.91 2.79 -25.57
CA THR A 479 -20.20 3.06 -24.30
C THR A 479 -20.16 4.55 -23.99
N SER A 480 -19.91 5.41 -24.98
CA SER A 480 -19.95 6.87 -24.82
C SER A 480 -21.35 7.38 -24.41
N TYR A 481 -22.42 6.78 -24.95
CA TYR A 481 -23.79 7.09 -24.51
C TYR A 481 -24.04 6.70 -23.06
N LEU A 482 -23.60 5.51 -22.63
CA LEU A 482 -23.72 5.07 -21.24
C LEU A 482 -22.93 5.97 -20.28
N GLU A 483 -21.76 6.45 -20.69
CA GLU A 483 -20.99 7.44 -19.92
C GLU A 483 -21.68 8.80 -19.82
N LEU A 484 -22.40 9.21 -20.86
CA LEU A 484 -23.18 10.45 -20.83
C LEU A 484 -24.34 10.33 -19.84
N VAL A 485 -25.03 9.19 -19.80
CA VAL A 485 -26.09 8.92 -18.82
C VAL A 485 -25.56 8.82 -17.40
N ALA A 486 -24.39 8.20 -17.21
CA ALA A 486 -23.72 8.14 -15.91
C ALA A 486 -23.49 9.55 -15.32
N LYS A 487 -23.30 10.56 -16.18
CA LYS A 487 -23.10 11.99 -15.82
C LYS A 487 -24.39 12.81 -15.72
N ASP A 488 -25.55 12.18 -15.63
CA ASP A 488 -26.87 12.82 -15.45
C ASP A 488 -27.31 13.73 -16.62
N GLU A 489 -26.80 13.46 -17.82
CA GLU A 489 -27.20 14.19 -19.02
C GLU A 489 -28.40 13.53 -19.71
N PRO A 490 -29.26 14.32 -20.36
CA PRO A 490 -30.39 13.79 -21.11
C PRO A 490 -29.89 12.91 -22.27
N PHE A 491 -30.43 11.71 -22.39
CA PHE A 491 -30.12 10.79 -23.49
C PHE A 491 -31.39 10.42 -24.25
N GLU A 492 -31.25 10.16 -25.55
CA GLU A 492 -32.35 9.74 -26.42
C GLU A 492 -32.51 8.21 -26.39
N SER A 493 -33.51 7.72 -25.66
CA SER A 493 -33.81 6.27 -25.52
C SER A 493 -34.03 5.56 -26.86
N ASP A 494 -34.60 6.26 -27.84
CA ASP A 494 -34.92 5.71 -29.16
C ASP A 494 -33.67 5.49 -30.02
N LYS A 495 -32.62 6.27 -29.79
CA LYS A 495 -31.32 6.07 -30.44
C LYS A 495 -30.55 4.94 -29.75
N PHE A 496 -30.57 4.92 -28.42
CA PHE A 496 -29.91 3.90 -27.62
C PHE A 496 -30.41 2.48 -27.96
N SER A 497 -31.73 2.30 -28.05
CA SER A 497 -32.34 1.01 -28.44
C SER A 497 -31.93 0.58 -29.85
N LYS A 498 -31.92 1.48 -30.83
CA LYS A 498 -31.45 1.18 -32.19
C LYS A 498 -29.98 0.76 -32.25
N ILE A 499 -29.11 1.34 -31.43
CA ILE A 499 -27.70 0.94 -31.38
C ILE A 499 -27.61 -0.46 -30.78
N LEU A 500 -28.32 -0.71 -29.69
CA LEU A 500 -28.35 -2.01 -29.00
C LEU A 500 -28.81 -3.15 -29.93
N ASP A 501 -29.85 -2.90 -30.75
CA ASP A 501 -30.40 -3.88 -31.70
C ASP A 501 -29.43 -4.23 -32.84
N ASN A 502 -28.54 -3.29 -33.21
CA ASN A 502 -27.59 -3.45 -34.32
C ASN A 502 -26.21 -3.99 -33.89
N LEU A 503 -26.00 -4.31 -32.61
CA LEU A 503 -24.72 -4.85 -32.14
C LEU A 503 -24.48 -6.28 -32.67
N THR A 504 -23.27 -6.52 -33.16
CA THR A 504 -22.78 -7.84 -33.60
C THR A 504 -22.11 -8.61 -32.46
N ASP A 505 -21.33 -7.95 -31.63
CA ASP A 505 -20.54 -8.54 -30.54
C ASP A 505 -21.01 -8.11 -29.15
N LEU A 506 -20.62 -8.89 -28.13
CA LEU A 506 -20.89 -8.57 -26.73
C LEU A 506 -20.05 -7.36 -26.28
N VAL A 507 -20.72 -6.35 -25.76
CA VAL A 507 -20.11 -5.14 -25.18
C VAL A 507 -20.23 -5.19 -23.66
N VAL A 508 -19.10 -5.18 -22.97
CA VAL A 508 -19.05 -5.10 -21.51
C VAL A 508 -18.75 -3.67 -21.09
N PHE A 509 -19.62 -3.09 -20.27
CA PHE A 509 -19.46 -1.75 -19.72
C PHE A 509 -19.37 -1.80 -18.20
N GLU A 510 -18.21 -1.39 -17.67
CA GLU A 510 -18.00 -1.31 -16.23
C GLU A 510 -18.20 0.12 -15.75
N SER A 511 -19.18 0.34 -14.87
CA SER A 511 -19.48 1.67 -14.33
C SER A 511 -20.12 1.59 -12.95
N ALA A 512 -19.67 2.49 -12.07
CA ALA A 512 -20.22 2.65 -10.74
C ALA A 512 -21.49 3.52 -10.72
N ASP A 513 -21.71 4.38 -11.73
CA ASP A 513 -22.64 5.51 -11.62
C ASP A 513 -23.96 5.30 -12.38
N LEU A 514 -24.11 4.20 -13.12
CA LEU A 514 -25.34 3.91 -13.89
C LEU A 514 -26.51 3.48 -13.01
N PHE A 515 -26.25 2.68 -11.99
CA PHE A 515 -27.25 2.23 -11.04
C PHE A 515 -26.62 1.98 -9.67
N ASP A 516 -27.38 2.20 -8.61
CA ASP A 516 -27.04 1.79 -7.25
C ASP A 516 -27.73 0.50 -6.86
N CYS A 517 -27.09 -0.28 -5.99
CA CYS A 517 -27.55 -1.59 -5.59
C CYS A 517 -27.44 -1.75 -4.07
N GLU A 518 -28.53 -2.16 -3.43
CA GLU A 518 -28.59 -2.56 -2.03
C GLU A 518 -28.97 -4.04 -1.97
N LEU A 519 -28.28 -4.81 -1.12
CA LEU A 519 -28.56 -6.23 -0.91
C LEU A 519 -29.27 -6.43 0.42
N ALA A 520 -30.18 -7.40 0.49
CA ALA A 520 -30.73 -7.87 1.75
C ALA A 520 -29.62 -8.43 2.66
N PRO A 521 -29.71 -8.25 4.00
CA PRO A 521 -28.63 -8.64 4.91
C PRO A 521 -28.45 -10.14 5.04
N CYS A 522 -29.47 -10.93 4.68
CA CYS A 522 -29.44 -12.39 4.69
C CYS A 522 -30.24 -12.97 3.53
N ILE A 523 -30.03 -14.26 3.31
CA ILE A 523 -30.78 -15.06 2.33
C ILE A 523 -32.12 -15.54 2.92
N ASP A 524 -33.09 -15.76 2.04
CA ASP A 524 -34.40 -16.33 2.35
C ASP A 524 -34.66 -17.60 1.52
N PRO A 525 -35.62 -18.45 1.91
CA PRO A 525 -35.97 -19.65 1.14
C PRO A 525 -36.91 -19.31 -0.03
N ALA A 526 -36.48 -19.62 -1.25
CA ALA A 526 -37.31 -19.51 -2.46
C ALA A 526 -38.17 -20.77 -2.68
N GLY A 527 -37.63 -21.94 -2.35
CA GLY A 527 -38.26 -23.24 -2.49
C GLY A 527 -37.46 -24.31 -1.76
N VAL A 528 -37.81 -25.60 -1.97
CA VAL A 528 -37.01 -26.70 -1.41
C VAL A 528 -35.63 -26.67 -2.07
N ASP A 529 -34.59 -26.54 -1.25
CA ASP A 529 -33.18 -26.44 -1.64
C ASP A 529 -32.90 -25.32 -2.66
N THR A 530 -33.69 -24.25 -2.63
CA THR A 530 -33.51 -23.07 -3.49
C THR A 530 -33.62 -21.81 -2.64
N TYR A 531 -32.66 -20.90 -2.79
CA TYR A 531 -32.47 -19.75 -1.92
C TYR A 531 -32.64 -18.45 -2.70
N GLU A 532 -33.26 -17.43 -2.11
CA GLU A 532 -33.44 -16.11 -2.69
C GLU A 532 -32.64 -15.03 -1.95
N LEU A 533 -32.11 -14.09 -2.73
CA LEU A 533 -31.49 -12.85 -2.26
C LEU A 533 -32.32 -11.66 -2.73
N GLY A 534 -32.81 -10.85 -1.78
CA GLY A 534 -33.44 -9.58 -2.08
C GLY A 534 -32.42 -8.55 -2.56
N VAL A 535 -32.68 -7.93 -3.71
CA VAL A 535 -31.79 -6.92 -4.31
C VAL A 535 -32.62 -5.71 -4.71
N ARG A 536 -32.26 -4.53 -4.20
CA ARG A 536 -32.87 -3.26 -4.61
C ARG A 536 -31.92 -2.53 -5.54
N ILE A 537 -32.37 -2.24 -6.76
CA ILE A 537 -31.60 -1.50 -7.76
C ILE A 537 -32.28 -0.15 -8.02
N THR A 538 -31.50 0.93 -7.93
CA THR A 538 -31.91 2.27 -8.37
C THR A 538 -31.12 2.64 -9.61
N SER A 539 -31.79 2.71 -10.77
CA SER A 539 -31.13 2.85 -12.08
C SER A 539 -31.41 4.20 -12.72
N LYS A 540 -30.40 4.77 -13.39
CA LYS A 540 -30.55 5.95 -14.27
C LYS A 540 -31.12 5.59 -15.65
N ILE A 541 -31.05 4.31 -16.03
CA ILE A 541 -31.52 3.78 -17.30
C ILE A 541 -32.72 2.83 -17.11
N VAL A 542 -33.61 2.81 -18.10
CA VAL A 542 -34.76 1.90 -18.15
C VAL A 542 -34.62 1.04 -19.40
N LEU A 543 -34.55 -0.28 -19.24
CA LEU A 543 -34.39 -1.22 -20.35
C LEU A 543 -34.91 -2.62 -20.02
N PRO A 544 -35.32 -3.43 -21.02
CA PRO A 544 -35.54 -4.85 -20.84
C PRO A 544 -34.20 -5.54 -20.50
N VAL A 545 -34.22 -6.45 -19.54
CA VAL A 545 -33.04 -7.16 -19.05
C VAL A 545 -33.30 -8.65 -19.21
N ASP A 546 -32.35 -9.36 -19.80
CA ASP A 546 -32.43 -10.82 -19.98
C ASP A 546 -32.04 -11.56 -18.71
N GLU A 547 -31.07 -11.03 -17.96
CA GLU A 547 -30.56 -11.66 -16.75
C GLU A 547 -29.92 -10.62 -15.80
N ILE A 548 -30.16 -10.77 -14.49
CA ILE A 548 -29.42 -10.06 -13.43
C ILE A 548 -28.66 -11.10 -12.61
N ILE A 549 -27.35 -10.88 -12.42
CA ILE A 549 -26.49 -11.77 -11.64
C ILE A 549 -25.79 -10.97 -10.54
N VAL A 550 -25.84 -11.47 -9.31
CA VAL A 550 -24.96 -11.00 -8.22
C VAL A 550 -23.91 -12.08 -7.97
N ASN A 551 -22.65 -11.73 -8.18
CA ASN A 551 -21.51 -12.62 -7.99
C ASN A 551 -20.94 -12.45 -6.58
N PHE A 552 -20.78 -13.57 -5.89
CA PHE A 552 -20.00 -13.70 -4.66
C PHE A 552 -18.73 -14.52 -4.96
N ASP A 553 -17.80 -14.61 -4.02
CA ASP A 553 -16.54 -15.35 -4.20
C ASP A 553 -16.74 -16.83 -4.53
N SER A 554 -17.81 -17.44 -4.01
CA SER A 554 -18.03 -18.88 -4.04
C SER A 554 -19.41 -19.29 -4.58
N THR A 555 -20.33 -18.33 -4.80
CA THR A 555 -21.67 -18.59 -5.32
C THR A 555 -22.19 -17.39 -6.10
N GLN A 556 -23.31 -17.56 -6.79
CA GLN A 556 -23.99 -16.50 -7.54
C GLN A 556 -25.49 -16.62 -7.36
N PHE A 557 -26.17 -15.48 -7.39
CA PHE A 557 -27.64 -15.40 -7.41
C PHE A 557 -28.07 -14.80 -8.73
N ARG A 558 -29.10 -15.38 -9.35
CA ARG A 558 -29.55 -15.03 -10.71
C ARG A 558 -31.04 -14.77 -10.76
N LEU A 559 -31.44 -13.81 -11.58
CA LEU A 559 -32.82 -13.60 -12.01
C LEU A 559 -32.84 -13.62 -13.54
N GLY A 560 -33.80 -14.34 -14.13
CA GLY A 560 -34.02 -14.34 -15.57
C GLY A 560 -34.63 -13.04 -16.09
N SER A 561 -35.34 -13.11 -17.22
CA SER A 561 -35.80 -11.92 -17.92
C SER A 561 -36.72 -11.03 -17.07
N CYS A 562 -36.38 -9.75 -16.96
CA CYS A 562 -37.10 -8.74 -16.19
C CYS A 562 -37.01 -7.36 -16.85
N SER A 563 -37.62 -6.34 -16.25
CA SER A 563 -37.54 -4.95 -16.70
C SER A 563 -36.83 -4.08 -15.68
N LEU A 564 -35.70 -3.46 -16.05
CA LEU A 564 -35.00 -2.51 -15.19
C LEU A 564 -35.72 -1.17 -15.21
N GLU A 565 -36.29 -0.77 -14.08
CA GLU A 565 -36.90 0.54 -13.88
C GLU A 565 -36.02 1.45 -13.01
N LYS A 566 -36.46 2.70 -12.80
CA LYS A 566 -35.74 3.64 -11.93
C LYS A 566 -35.55 3.13 -10.51
N HIS A 567 -36.56 2.43 -9.98
CA HIS A 567 -36.50 1.79 -8.67
C HIS A 567 -37.15 0.41 -8.78
N SER A 568 -36.36 -0.63 -8.55
CA SER A 568 -36.83 -2.01 -8.67
C SER A 568 -36.34 -2.84 -7.50
N ASN A 569 -37.22 -3.70 -6.98
CA ASN A 569 -36.85 -4.71 -6.00
C ASN A 569 -36.96 -6.07 -6.68
N TYR A 570 -35.86 -6.81 -6.68
CA TYR A 570 -35.74 -8.12 -7.28
C TYR A 570 -35.48 -9.18 -6.23
N LYS A 571 -35.86 -10.41 -6.54
CA LYS A 571 -35.49 -11.61 -5.80
C LYS A 571 -34.70 -12.49 -6.75
N LEU A 572 -33.41 -12.62 -6.50
CA LEU A 572 -32.52 -13.45 -7.31
C LEU A 572 -32.40 -14.80 -6.64
N GLU A 573 -32.41 -15.88 -7.40
CA GLU A 573 -32.39 -17.24 -6.88
C GLU A 573 -31.02 -17.90 -7.06
N SER A 574 -30.68 -18.83 -6.17
CA SER A 574 -29.53 -19.71 -6.28
C SER A 574 -29.87 -21.11 -5.77
N LYS A 575 -29.26 -22.11 -6.39
CA LYS A 575 -29.28 -23.52 -5.99
C LYS A 575 -28.01 -23.92 -5.23
N ASP A 576 -27.02 -23.04 -5.19
CA ASP A 576 -25.73 -23.24 -4.55
C ASP A 576 -25.63 -22.34 -3.31
N LEU A 577 -25.73 -22.96 -2.13
CA LEU A 577 -25.63 -22.26 -0.87
C LEU A 577 -24.25 -22.46 -0.24
N VAL A 578 -23.52 -21.37 -0.04
CA VAL A 578 -22.35 -21.35 0.82
C VAL A 578 -22.73 -20.60 2.10
N CYS A 579 -22.69 -21.28 3.24
CA CYS A 579 -23.04 -20.68 4.53
C CYS A 579 -21.85 -19.90 5.11
N GLY A 580 -22.12 -18.71 5.65
CA GLY A 580 -21.12 -17.82 6.22
C GLY A 580 -21.37 -16.34 5.89
N ASP A 581 -20.35 -15.52 6.09
CA ASP A 581 -20.35 -14.13 5.63
C ASP A 581 -19.90 -14.11 4.15
N LEU A 582 -20.83 -13.85 3.23
CA LEU A 582 -20.59 -13.81 1.79
C LEU A 582 -20.26 -12.39 1.34
N GLU A 583 -19.15 -12.20 0.65
CA GLU A 583 -18.76 -10.92 0.05
C GLU A 583 -19.25 -10.84 -1.41
N ALA A 584 -20.14 -9.89 -1.69
CA ALA A 584 -20.62 -9.62 -3.04
C ALA A 584 -19.56 -8.81 -3.79
N ARG A 585 -19.09 -9.33 -4.93
CA ARG A 585 -18.03 -8.72 -5.75
C ARG A 585 -18.57 -7.84 -6.87
N SER A 586 -19.70 -8.21 -7.46
CA SER A 586 -20.27 -7.44 -8.56
C SER A 586 -21.75 -7.75 -8.78
N VAL A 587 -22.50 -6.78 -9.27
CA VAL A 587 -23.77 -6.99 -9.97
C VAL A 587 -23.56 -6.87 -11.46
N VAL A 588 -24.15 -7.79 -12.21
CA VAL A 588 -24.14 -7.83 -13.66
C VAL A 588 -25.57 -7.77 -14.16
N VAL A 589 -25.86 -6.82 -15.05
CA VAL A 589 -27.15 -6.68 -15.75
C VAL A 589 -26.91 -6.93 -17.23
N ARG A 590 -27.57 -7.95 -17.80
CA ARG A 590 -27.45 -8.32 -19.22
C ARG A 590 -28.69 -7.95 -20.00
N SER A 591 -28.51 -7.32 -21.15
CA SER A 591 -29.58 -6.99 -22.09
C SER A 591 -29.07 -7.12 -23.53
N GLY A 592 -29.57 -8.11 -24.26
CA GLY A 592 -29.08 -8.47 -25.58
C GLY A 592 -27.58 -8.77 -25.57
N LYS A 593 -26.80 -7.93 -26.27
CA LYS A 593 -25.33 -8.00 -26.33
C LYS A 593 -24.65 -6.93 -25.46
N LEU A 594 -25.34 -6.38 -24.47
CA LEU A 594 -24.79 -5.46 -23.49
C LEU A 594 -24.71 -6.13 -22.11
N GLU A 595 -23.53 -6.12 -21.51
CA GLU A 595 -23.31 -6.51 -20.11
C GLU A 595 -22.87 -5.27 -19.32
N ILE A 596 -23.70 -4.82 -18.37
CA ILE A 596 -23.35 -3.73 -17.46
C ILE A 596 -22.88 -4.32 -16.14
N ARG A 597 -21.63 -4.05 -15.76
CA ARG A 597 -21.02 -4.55 -14.54
C ARG A 597 -20.80 -3.40 -13.55
N LYS A 598 -21.29 -3.58 -12.33
CA LYS A 598 -20.98 -2.71 -11.18
C LYS A 598 -20.23 -3.51 -10.12
N PRO A 599 -19.00 -3.12 -9.73
CA PRO A 599 -18.33 -3.72 -8.59
C PRO A 599 -19.10 -3.41 -7.30
N LEU A 600 -19.12 -4.37 -6.38
CA LEU A 600 -19.73 -4.25 -5.06
C LEU A 600 -18.68 -4.54 -3.98
N ASP A 601 -18.94 -3.98 -2.80
CA ASP A 601 -18.24 -4.31 -1.56
C ASP A 601 -19.29 -4.38 -0.43
N LEU A 602 -20.20 -5.36 -0.55
CA LEU A 602 -21.31 -5.58 0.36
C LEU A 602 -21.26 -7.00 0.92
N ARG A 603 -21.73 -7.19 2.15
CA ARG A 603 -21.76 -8.50 2.83
C ARG A 603 -23.17 -8.99 3.06
N VAL A 604 -23.39 -10.26 2.78
CA VAL A 604 -24.66 -10.97 3.02
C VAL A 604 -24.38 -12.16 3.92
N PHE A 605 -25.20 -12.34 4.95
CA PHE A 605 -25.08 -13.48 5.84
C PHE A 605 -25.95 -14.65 5.36
N ALA A 606 -25.29 -15.75 5.01
CA ALA A 606 -25.93 -17.00 4.64
C ALA A 606 -25.85 -18.00 5.81
N TYR A 607 -26.95 -18.64 6.12
CA TYR A 607 -27.03 -19.64 7.19
C TYR A 607 -27.85 -20.85 6.75
N PRO A 608 -27.69 -22.02 7.40
CA PRO A 608 -28.40 -23.22 6.99
C PRO A 608 -29.90 -23.09 7.30
N ILE A 609 -30.76 -23.01 6.29
CA ILE A 609 -32.20 -22.96 6.49
C ILE A 609 -32.72 -24.40 6.54
N GLU A 610 -32.83 -25.00 7.74
CA GLU A 610 -33.28 -26.40 7.90
C GLU A 610 -34.75 -26.58 7.47
N GLN A 611 -35.61 -25.64 7.85
CA GLN A 611 -37.04 -25.70 7.62
C GLN A 611 -37.60 -24.32 7.33
N PHE A 612 -38.66 -24.23 6.54
CA PHE A 612 -39.32 -22.96 6.29
C PHE A 612 -40.81 -23.16 6.04
N TYR A 613 -41.59 -22.14 6.37
CA TYR A 613 -43.03 -22.14 6.18
C TYR A 613 -43.38 -21.33 4.92
N LYS A 614 -44.10 -21.94 3.98
CA LYS A 614 -44.53 -21.27 2.74
C LYS A 614 -45.90 -21.79 2.32
N ASN A 615 -46.80 -20.89 1.96
CA ASN A 615 -48.15 -21.22 1.48
C ASN A 615 -48.95 -22.16 2.41
N GLY A 616 -48.82 -22.02 3.73
CA GLY A 616 -49.56 -22.84 4.69
C GLY A 616 -48.97 -24.23 4.96
N HIS A 617 -47.79 -24.54 4.39
CA HIS A 617 -47.12 -25.82 4.56
C HIS A 617 -45.68 -25.63 5.07
N LEU A 618 -45.23 -26.56 5.90
CA LEU A 618 -43.86 -26.66 6.38
C LEU A 618 -43.05 -27.50 5.38
N TYR A 619 -41.96 -26.92 4.88
CA TYR A 619 -41.00 -27.59 4.00
C TYR A 619 -39.66 -27.72 4.72
N GLN A 620 -38.88 -28.72 4.32
CA GLN A 620 -37.55 -28.99 4.85
C GLN A 620 -36.54 -28.98 3.71
N ASN A 621 -35.42 -28.27 3.90
CA ASN A 621 -34.30 -28.35 2.99
C ASN A 621 -33.39 -29.51 3.40
N THR A 622 -32.67 -30.03 2.43
CA THR A 622 -31.54 -30.91 2.64
C THR A 622 -30.42 -30.13 3.31
N VAL A 623 -29.98 -30.60 4.46
CA VAL A 623 -28.93 -29.95 5.26
C VAL A 623 -27.83 -30.94 5.60
N ILE A 624 -26.60 -30.44 5.70
CA ILE A 624 -25.43 -31.20 6.14
C ILE A 624 -24.82 -30.54 7.37
N ASP A 625 -24.36 -31.34 8.32
CA ASP A 625 -23.63 -30.89 9.51
C ASP A 625 -22.47 -31.85 9.82
N ALA A 626 -21.47 -31.38 10.56
CA ALA A 626 -20.39 -32.19 11.10
C ALA A 626 -20.54 -32.32 12.61
N VAL A 627 -20.51 -33.55 13.12
CA VAL A 627 -20.67 -33.87 14.54
C VAL A 627 -19.66 -34.94 14.96
N ILE A 628 -19.47 -35.07 16.27
CA ILE A 628 -18.77 -36.21 16.85
C ILE A 628 -19.79 -37.35 17.03
N PRO A 629 -19.47 -38.59 16.63
CA PRO A 629 -20.31 -39.74 16.88
C PRO A 629 -20.75 -39.84 18.35
N ARG A 630 -21.99 -40.29 18.59
CA ARG A 630 -22.51 -40.52 19.94
C ARG A 630 -21.75 -41.62 20.67
N VAL A 631 -21.27 -42.61 19.92
CA VAL A 631 -20.42 -43.71 20.43
C VAL A 631 -18.99 -43.37 20.07
N ARG A 632 -18.16 -43.15 21.08
CA ARG A 632 -16.73 -42.88 20.90
C ARG A 632 -15.89 -44.02 21.43
N ASP A 633 -14.92 -44.43 20.64
CA ASP A 633 -13.83 -45.29 21.06
C ASP A 633 -12.60 -44.42 21.29
N LEU A 634 -12.09 -44.34 22.52
CA LEU A 634 -11.06 -43.35 22.90
C LEU A 634 -9.79 -43.37 22.03
N ASN A 635 -9.47 -44.53 21.43
CA ASN A 635 -8.29 -44.72 20.59
C ASN A 635 -8.62 -44.80 19.08
N ARG A 636 -9.87 -44.61 18.70
CA ARG A 636 -10.38 -44.66 17.32
C ARG A 636 -11.41 -43.57 17.12
N ASP A 637 -10.98 -42.33 17.31
CA ASP A 637 -11.84 -41.18 17.11
C ASP A 637 -12.20 -40.98 15.64
N GLU A 638 -13.41 -40.46 15.42
CA GLU A 638 -13.98 -40.23 14.09
C GLU A 638 -14.75 -38.90 14.08
N ILE A 639 -14.79 -38.26 12.92
CA ILE A 639 -15.73 -37.20 12.58
C ILE A 639 -16.87 -37.82 11.78
N MET A 640 -18.11 -37.40 12.06
CA MET A 640 -19.28 -37.84 11.31
C MET A 640 -19.92 -36.66 10.59
N LEU A 641 -19.95 -36.70 9.26
CA LEU A 641 -20.80 -35.82 8.46
C LEU A 641 -22.20 -36.41 8.42
N VAL A 642 -23.22 -35.58 8.64
CA VAL A 642 -24.62 -36.00 8.72
C VAL A 642 -25.43 -35.15 7.76
N ALA A 643 -25.94 -35.76 6.68
CA ALA A 643 -26.92 -35.15 5.81
C ALA A 643 -28.33 -35.62 6.18
N LYS A 644 -29.24 -34.67 6.38
CA LYS A 644 -30.68 -34.93 6.53
C LYS A 644 -31.37 -34.58 5.22
N VAL A 645 -32.03 -35.55 4.61
CA VAL A 645 -32.73 -35.37 3.34
C VAL A 645 -33.99 -34.54 3.56
N GLY A 646 -34.15 -33.46 2.78
CA GLY A 646 -35.29 -32.56 2.88
C GLY A 646 -36.60 -33.17 2.39
N SER A 647 -37.54 -32.31 1.99
CA SER A 647 -38.86 -32.72 1.49
C SER A 647 -38.83 -33.34 0.09
N GLU A 648 -37.73 -33.16 -0.66
CA GLU A 648 -37.53 -33.75 -1.98
C GLU A 648 -36.58 -34.95 -1.93
N GLN A 649 -36.78 -35.90 -2.83
CA GLN A 649 -35.94 -37.10 -2.94
C GLN A 649 -34.55 -36.74 -3.50
N LEU A 650 -33.50 -37.18 -2.83
CA LEU A 650 -32.13 -37.08 -3.35
C LEU A 650 -31.84 -38.26 -4.26
N SER A 651 -31.44 -38.02 -5.52
CA SER A 651 -31.17 -39.09 -6.49
C SER A 651 -29.73 -39.60 -6.44
N ARG A 652 -28.77 -38.68 -6.47
CA ARG A 652 -27.33 -38.90 -6.27
C ARG A 652 -26.79 -37.76 -5.42
N CYS A 653 -25.87 -38.06 -4.52
CA CYS A 653 -25.19 -37.02 -3.76
C CYS A 653 -23.71 -37.32 -3.58
N GLU A 654 -22.94 -36.24 -3.41
CA GLU A 654 -21.52 -36.27 -3.15
C GLU A 654 -21.25 -35.51 -1.86
N PHE A 655 -20.67 -36.17 -0.87
CA PHE A 655 -20.18 -35.48 0.33
C PHE A 655 -18.77 -35.00 0.05
N VAL A 656 -18.51 -33.72 0.27
CA VAL A 656 -17.20 -33.11 0.11
C VAL A 656 -16.66 -32.76 1.49
N PHE A 657 -15.48 -33.25 1.84
CA PHE A 657 -14.78 -32.89 3.06
C PHE A 657 -13.42 -32.29 2.70
N HIS A 658 -13.21 -31.01 3.02
CA HIS A 658 -11.95 -30.33 2.77
C HIS A 658 -10.98 -30.62 3.92
N LYS A 659 -9.77 -31.05 3.58
CA LYS A 659 -8.75 -31.45 4.55
C LYS A 659 -8.06 -30.21 5.12
N THR A 660 -8.48 -29.78 6.30
CA THR A 660 -7.93 -28.60 6.98
C THR A 660 -6.67 -28.90 7.80
N ASP A 661 -6.56 -30.10 8.38
CA ASP A 661 -5.42 -30.55 9.19
C ASP A 661 -5.09 -32.02 8.87
N ILE A 662 -4.27 -32.21 7.84
CA ILE A 662 -3.93 -33.55 7.29
C ILE A 662 -3.23 -34.42 8.32
N ASP A 663 -2.47 -33.83 9.26
CA ASP A 663 -1.72 -34.58 10.28
C ASP A 663 -2.64 -35.29 11.29
N ARG A 664 -3.89 -34.85 11.41
CA ARG A 664 -4.91 -35.50 12.25
C ARG A 664 -5.64 -36.63 11.53
N MET A 665 -5.53 -36.74 10.21
CA MET A 665 -6.21 -37.82 9.48
C MET A 665 -5.47 -39.14 9.63
N VAL A 666 -6.21 -40.24 9.78
CA VAL A 666 -5.60 -41.57 9.89
C VAL A 666 -5.13 -42.05 8.51
N PRO A 667 -3.83 -42.38 8.32
CA PRO A 667 -3.33 -42.88 7.05
C PRO A 667 -3.98 -44.22 6.67
N LYS A 668 -4.42 -44.35 5.40
CA LYS A 668 -5.09 -45.57 4.88
C LYS A 668 -6.35 -45.97 5.67
N ALA A 669 -7.10 -44.99 6.14
CA ALA A 669 -8.38 -45.21 6.80
C ALA A 669 -9.40 -45.91 5.88
N GLU A 670 -10.20 -46.79 6.47
CA GLU A 670 -11.46 -47.23 5.87
C GLU A 670 -12.54 -46.21 6.22
N TYR A 671 -13.38 -45.86 5.24
CA TYR A 671 -14.48 -44.92 5.41
C TYR A 671 -15.80 -45.67 5.34
N LEU A 672 -16.77 -45.23 6.13
CA LEU A 672 -18.09 -45.86 6.18
C LEU A 672 -19.17 -44.83 5.86
N VAL A 673 -20.02 -45.15 4.88
CA VAL A 673 -21.23 -44.38 4.58
C VAL A 673 -22.44 -45.23 4.91
N GLU A 674 -23.34 -44.68 5.70
CA GLU A 674 -24.58 -45.34 6.13
C GLU A 674 -25.79 -44.47 5.84
N SER A 675 -26.91 -45.08 5.47
CA SER A 675 -28.22 -44.45 5.41
C SER A 675 -29.18 -45.18 6.33
N ASP A 676 -29.74 -44.47 7.31
CA ASP A 676 -30.61 -45.02 8.35
C ASP A 676 -30.04 -46.31 8.99
N GLY A 677 -28.71 -46.36 9.18
CA GLY A 677 -27.98 -47.49 9.78
C GLY A 677 -27.65 -48.64 8.83
N LYS A 678 -27.87 -48.50 7.52
CA LYS A 678 -27.47 -49.50 6.50
C LYS A 678 -26.31 -48.97 5.68
N VAL A 679 -25.30 -49.81 5.46
CA VAL A 679 -24.13 -49.47 4.63
C VAL A 679 -24.55 -49.19 3.19
N VAL A 680 -24.05 -48.08 2.66
CA VAL A 680 -24.27 -47.62 1.28
C VAL A 680 -23.00 -47.86 0.47
N GLU A 681 -23.16 -48.34 -0.76
CA GLU A 681 -22.03 -48.47 -1.70
C GLU A 681 -21.57 -47.07 -2.13
N THR A 682 -20.29 -46.75 -1.95
CA THR A 682 -19.74 -45.41 -2.15
C THR A 682 -18.38 -45.49 -2.82
N GLU A 683 -18.19 -44.65 -3.84
CA GLU A 683 -16.87 -44.41 -4.45
C GLU A 683 -16.20 -43.24 -3.73
N VAL A 684 -14.95 -43.42 -3.29
CA VAL A 684 -14.22 -42.38 -2.54
C VAL A 684 -13.08 -41.86 -3.40
N GLU A 685 -13.13 -40.57 -3.73
CA GLU A 685 -12.03 -39.84 -4.36
C GLU A 685 -11.24 -39.11 -3.28
N ASN A 686 -9.92 -39.33 -3.27
CA ASN A 686 -9.02 -38.84 -2.23
C ASN A 686 -7.91 -38.00 -2.87
N ASP A 687 -8.17 -36.71 -3.01
CA ASP A 687 -7.25 -35.73 -3.56
C ASP A 687 -6.34 -35.15 -2.47
N MET A 688 -5.35 -34.33 -2.83
CA MET A 688 -4.48 -33.67 -1.84
C MET A 688 -5.28 -32.84 -0.82
N ASP A 689 -6.30 -32.11 -1.28
CA ASP A 689 -6.99 -31.09 -0.47
C ASP A 689 -8.40 -31.51 -0.02
N GLN A 690 -8.96 -32.60 -0.56
CA GLN A 690 -10.35 -33.00 -0.30
C GLN A 690 -10.57 -34.52 -0.32
N LEU A 691 -11.61 -34.97 0.40
CA LEU A 691 -12.23 -36.28 0.25
C LEU A 691 -13.63 -36.10 -0.33
N VAL A 692 -13.94 -36.81 -1.41
CA VAL A 692 -15.27 -36.80 -2.04
C VAL A 692 -15.88 -38.20 -1.99
N PHE A 693 -17.05 -38.31 -1.38
CA PHE A 693 -17.79 -39.57 -1.23
C PHE A 693 -19.00 -39.58 -2.15
N LYS A 694 -18.92 -40.32 -3.26
CA LYS A 694 -19.97 -40.37 -4.29
C LYS A 694 -20.95 -41.49 -4.00
N CYS A 695 -22.19 -41.10 -3.68
CA CYS A 695 -23.29 -42.00 -3.38
C CYS A 695 -24.24 -42.06 -4.59
N ASN A 696 -24.25 -43.19 -5.29
CA ASN A 696 -25.01 -43.37 -6.53
C ASN A 696 -26.45 -43.92 -6.32
N CYS A 697 -26.90 -44.04 -5.08
CA CYS A 697 -28.25 -44.53 -4.75
C CYS A 697 -29.20 -43.39 -4.34
N PRO A 698 -30.51 -43.52 -4.63
CA PRO A 698 -31.49 -42.54 -4.19
C PRO A 698 -31.81 -42.65 -2.69
N PHE A 699 -32.01 -41.51 -2.03
CA PHE A 699 -32.40 -41.40 -0.63
C PHE A 699 -33.80 -40.78 -0.50
N SER A 700 -34.66 -41.42 0.30
CA SER A 700 -36.04 -40.95 0.51
C SER A 700 -36.11 -39.69 1.38
N PRO A 701 -37.12 -38.82 1.19
CA PRO A 701 -37.36 -37.68 2.06
C PRO A 701 -37.34 -38.05 3.55
N GLY A 702 -36.64 -37.25 4.37
CA GLY A 702 -36.50 -37.46 5.81
C GLY A 702 -35.48 -38.53 6.25
N SER A 703 -34.85 -39.26 5.33
CA SER A 703 -33.76 -40.18 5.68
C SER A 703 -32.51 -39.42 6.17
N THR A 704 -31.66 -40.10 6.93
CA THR A 704 -30.37 -39.56 7.37
C THR A 704 -29.23 -40.37 6.76
N VAL A 705 -28.29 -39.67 6.15
CA VAL A 705 -27.08 -40.25 5.55
C VAL A 705 -25.87 -39.76 6.32
N THR A 706 -25.01 -40.68 6.76
CA THR A 706 -23.85 -40.36 7.59
C THR A 706 -22.57 -40.88 6.97
N VAL A 707 -21.53 -40.04 6.94
CA VAL A 707 -20.17 -40.41 6.52
C VAL A 707 -19.27 -40.37 7.73
N ARG A 708 -18.61 -41.48 8.06
CA ARG A 708 -17.63 -41.57 9.16
C ARG A 708 -16.22 -41.47 8.63
N ILE A 709 -15.45 -40.54 9.17
CA ILE A 709 -14.10 -40.20 8.77
C ILE A 709 -13.19 -40.36 9.98
N PRO A 710 -12.30 -41.37 10.01
CA PRO A 710 -11.34 -41.54 11.09
C PRO A 710 -10.43 -40.31 11.25
N TYR A 711 -10.37 -39.78 12.48
CA TYR A 711 -9.73 -38.51 12.78
C TYR A 711 -9.16 -38.49 14.20
N PHE A 712 -7.88 -38.15 14.33
CA PHE A 712 -7.17 -38.15 15.59
C PHE A 712 -7.47 -36.89 16.40
N PHE A 713 -7.96 -37.06 17.63
CA PHE A 713 -8.10 -35.98 18.61
C PHE A 713 -6.96 -36.08 19.63
N PRO A 714 -5.99 -35.15 19.64
CA PRO A 714 -4.85 -35.24 20.53
C PRO A 714 -5.25 -35.05 22.01
N PRO A 715 -4.79 -35.91 22.93
CA PRO A 715 -5.24 -35.91 24.32
C PRO A 715 -4.75 -34.74 25.20
N GLU A 716 -3.73 -33.97 24.79
CA GLU A 716 -3.03 -33.00 25.66
C GLU A 716 -2.98 -31.55 25.15
N VAL A 717 -3.84 -31.12 24.21
CA VAL A 717 -3.67 -29.80 23.56
C VAL A 717 -4.77 -28.82 23.96
N SER A 718 -4.37 -27.57 24.21
CA SER A 718 -5.22 -26.39 24.39
C SER A 718 -6.19 -26.10 23.23
N ASN A 719 -6.10 -26.83 22.10
CA ASN A 719 -6.98 -26.71 20.94
C ASN A 719 -7.97 -27.88 20.87
N THR A 720 -9.07 -27.78 21.61
CA THR A 720 -10.22 -28.69 21.51
C THR A 720 -11.13 -28.36 20.33
N LEU A 721 -11.04 -27.16 19.76
CA LEU A 721 -11.81 -26.73 18.59
C LEU A 721 -11.04 -27.06 17.30
N VAL A 722 -11.70 -27.82 16.42
CA VAL A 722 -11.16 -28.21 15.10
C VAL A 722 -12.00 -27.53 14.01
N PRO A 723 -11.42 -26.63 13.19
CA PRO A 723 -12.14 -26.02 12.08
C PRO A 723 -12.31 -27.04 10.94
N LEU A 724 -13.55 -27.26 10.51
CA LEU A 724 -13.92 -28.17 9.43
C LEU A 724 -14.60 -27.40 8.31
N SER A 725 -14.30 -27.76 7.06
CA SER A 725 -15.02 -27.29 5.88
C SER A 725 -15.54 -28.49 5.09
N PHE A 726 -16.84 -28.50 4.81
CA PHE A 726 -17.51 -29.63 4.19
C PHE A 726 -18.76 -29.19 3.43
N GLY A 727 -19.24 -30.03 2.52
CA GLY A 727 -20.44 -29.75 1.75
C GLY A 727 -21.12 -31.00 1.21
N LEU A 728 -22.29 -30.78 0.62
CA LEU A 728 -23.10 -31.77 -0.04
C LEU A 728 -23.49 -31.25 -1.41
N VAL A 729 -23.14 -31.99 -2.46
CA VAL A 729 -23.56 -31.71 -3.85
C VAL A 729 -24.61 -32.74 -4.23
N PHE A 730 -25.73 -32.29 -4.79
CA PHE A 730 -26.82 -33.17 -5.19
C PHE A 730 -27.61 -32.61 -6.37
N GLY A 731 -27.68 -33.38 -7.47
CA GLY A 731 -28.29 -32.90 -8.71
C GLY A 731 -27.59 -31.64 -9.23
N ASP A 732 -28.35 -30.54 -9.36
CA ASP A 732 -27.85 -29.21 -9.73
C ASP A 732 -27.81 -28.23 -8.55
N ARG A 733 -27.75 -28.76 -7.32
CA ARG A 733 -27.77 -28.02 -6.07
C ARG A 733 -26.56 -28.36 -5.22
N SER A 734 -26.12 -27.43 -4.38
CA SER A 734 -25.04 -27.67 -3.44
C SER A 734 -25.20 -26.86 -2.16
N VAL A 735 -24.69 -27.41 -1.05
CA VAL A 735 -24.64 -26.73 0.24
C VAL A 735 -23.27 -26.93 0.86
N TYR A 736 -22.56 -25.85 1.16
CA TYR A 736 -21.25 -25.85 1.81
C TYR A 736 -21.27 -25.09 3.13
N LEU A 737 -20.56 -25.61 4.14
CA LEU A 737 -20.47 -25.04 5.48
C LEU A 737 -19.03 -25.11 6.00
N THR A 738 -18.72 -24.17 6.89
CA THR A 738 -17.55 -24.24 7.77
C THR A 738 -18.02 -24.25 9.22
N LYS A 739 -17.42 -25.11 10.06
CA LYS A 739 -17.81 -25.27 11.47
C LYS A 739 -16.59 -25.60 12.33
N ASP A 740 -16.51 -24.95 13.49
CA ASP A 740 -15.58 -25.32 14.54
C ASP A 740 -16.18 -26.45 15.40
N LEU A 741 -15.58 -27.63 15.35
CA LEU A 741 -16.04 -28.80 16.08
C LEU A 741 -15.30 -28.92 17.43
N ASP A 742 -16.04 -28.93 18.53
CA ASP A 742 -15.49 -29.15 19.88
C ASP A 742 -15.28 -30.64 20.14
N THR A 743 -14.01 -31.04 20.25
CA THR A 743 -13.54 -32.43 20.41
C THR A 743 -13.32 -32.84 21.86
N GLN A 744 -13.54 -31.93 22.82
CA GLN A 744 -13.32 -32.17 24.24
C GLN A 744 -14.21 -33.30 24.79
N LEU A 745 -13.60 -34.25 25.50
CA LEU A 745 -14.32 -35.26 26.26
C LEU A 745 -15.01 -34.62 27.48
N GLN A 746 -16.31 -34.90 27.62
CA GLN A 746 -17.14 -34.38 28.71
C GLN A 746 -17.05 -35.23 29.99
N ILE A 747 -16.33 -36.36 29.95
CA ILE A 747 -16.12 -37.25 31.09
C ILE A 747 -14.64 -37.54 31.27
N ALA A 748 -14.20 -37.61 32.52
CA ALA A 748 -12.88 -38.04 32.93
C ALA A 748 -13.02 -39.34 33.71
N VAL A 749 -12.16 -40.31 33.39
CA VAL A 749 -12.15 -41.63 34.02
C VAL A 749 -10.77 -41.85 34.63
N SER A 750 -10.74 -42.18 35.91
CA SER A 750 -9.52 -42.64 36.59
C SER A 750 -9.74 -44.04 37.16
N VAL A 751 -8.69 -44.85 37.19
CA VAL A 751 -8.73 -46.21 37.73
C VAL A 751 -7.74 -46.34 38.88
N GLN A 752 -8.17 -47.02 39.94
CA GLN A 752 -7.31 -47.45 41.02
C GLN A 752 -7.41 -48.97 41.15
N ASP A 753 -6.31 -49.65 40.89
CA ASP A 753 -6.17 -51.09 40.98
C ASP A 753 -5.54 -51.50 42.29
N ILE A 754 -6.10 -52.53 42.93
CA ILE A 754 -5.59 -53.09 44.19
C ILE A 754 -5.67 -54.61 44.12
N PHE A 755 -4.55 -55.27 44.40
CA PHE A 755 -4.50 -56.72 44.51
C PHE A 755 -4.72 -57.17 45.94
N LYS A 756 -5.71 -58.04 46.17
CA LYS A 756 -6.00 -58.65 47.48
C LYS A 756 -6.31 -60.13 47.32
N SER A 757 -5.68 -60.99 48.11
CA SER A 757 -5.95 -62.44 48.12
C SER A 757 -5.90 -63.11 46.73
N ALA A 758 -4.92 -62.75 45.89
CA ALA A 758 -4.79 -63.23 44.50
C ALA A 758 -5.85 -62.76 43.50
N GLN A 759 -6.68 -61.77 43.88
CA GLN A 759 -7.72 -61.19 43.03
C GLN A 759 -7.44 -59.70 42.81
N LEU A 760 -7.83 -59.19 41.64
CA LEU A 760 -7.73 -57.78 41.29
C LEU A 760 -9.05 -57.09 41.59
N PHE A 761 -8.97 -56.00 42.33
CA PHE A 761 -10.08 -55.10 42.59
C PHE A 761 -9.78 -53.76 41.92
N SER A 762 -10.64 -53.38 40.98
CA SER A 762 -10.50 -52.16 40.19
C SER A 762 -11.61 -51.19 40.56
N ASN A 763 -11.24 -49.98 40.95
CA ASN A 763 -12.16 -48.90 41.26
C ASN A 763 -12.06 -47.80 40.21
N TYR A 764 -13.09 -47.68 39.37
CA TYR A 764 -13.18 -46.63 38.35
C TYR A 764 -13.92 -45.43 38.90
N SER A 765 -13.31 -44.26 38.88
CA SER A 765 -13.94 -42.99 39.23
C SER A 765 -14.28 -42.22 37.96
N ILE A 766 -15.55 -41.87 37.78
CA ILE A 766 -16.06 -41.08 36.67
C ILE A 766 -16.46 -39.71 37.18
N ASN A 767 -15.80 -38.69 36.65
CA ASN A 767 -15.98 -37.29 37.02
C ASN A 767 -16.27 -36.44 35.77
N SER A 768 -16.83 -35.25 35.97
CA SER A 768 -16.79 -34.24 34.92
C SER A 768 -15.44 -33.50 34.94
N PRO A 769 -14.68 -33.45 33.85
CA PRO A 769 -13.44 -32.70 33.76
C PRO A 769 -13.66 -31.18 33.72
N ILE A 770 -14.89 -30.73 33.40
CA ILE A 770 -15.20 -29.32 33.17
C ILE A 770 -15.95 -28.76 34.37
N HIS A 771 -15.42 -27.66 34.92
CA HIS A 771 -16.01 -27.02 36.07
C HIS A 771 -17.47 -26.59 35.79
N ASN A 772 -18.37 -26.94 36.72
CA ASN A 772 -19.80 -26.63 36.66
C ASN A 772 -20.57 -27.26 35.48
N ARG A 773 -20.03 -28.28 34.79
CA ARG A 773 -20.75 -29.08 33.78
C ARG A 773 -20.98 -30.50 34.27
N PRO A 774 -22.03 -30.77 35.07
CA PRO A 774 -22.29 -32.13 35.54
C PRO A 774 -22.65 -33.08 34.39
N VAL A 775 -22.33 -34.36 34.58
CA VAL A 775 -22.69 -35.43 33.64
C VAL A 775 -23.58 -36.45 34.31
N ARG A 776 -24.53 -37.01 33.56
CA ARG A 776 -25.43 -38.06 34.04
C ARG A 776 -24.96 -39.40 33.53
N VAL A 777 -24.49 -40.26 34.42
CA VAL A 777 -24.09 -41.63 34.13
C VAL A 777 -25.32 -42.55 34.17
N GLN A 778 -25.60 -43.18 33.03
CA GLN A 778 -26.71 -44.11 32.85
C GLN A 778 -26.31 -45.55 33.13
N LYS A 779 -25.11 -45.93 32.70
CA LYS A 779 -24.62 -47.31 32.76
C LYS A 779 -23.09 -47.33 32.73
N VAL A 780 -22.47 -48.25 33.48
CA VAL A 780 -21.03 -48.50 33.45
C VAL A 780 -20.78 -50.00 33.48
N ASP A 781 -20.25 -50.52 32.39
CA ASP A 781 -19.99 -51.93 32.19
C ASP A 781 -18.50 -52.16 31.96
N LEU A 782 -17.91 -53.05 32.75
CA LEU A 782 -16.58 -53.57 32.49
C LEU A 782 -16.73 -54.99 31.92
N THR A 783 -16.38 -55.14 30.65
CA THR A 783 -16.57 -56.37 29.89
C THR A 783 -15.22 -56.99 29.55
N SER A 784 -15.24 -58.31 29.38
CA SER A 784 -14.08 -59.17 29.26
C SER A 784 -14.39 -60.32 28.31
N GLN A 785 -13.38 -60.83 27.60
CA GLN A 785 -13.57 -61.98 26.71
C GLN A 785 -13.41 -63.31 27.46
N ASN A 786 -12.38 -63.42 28.32
CA ASN A 786 -12.07 -64.68 29.01
C ASN A 786 -12.04 -64.55 30.55
N SER A 787 -12.08 -63.33 31.09
CA SER A 787 -12.03 -63.07 32.54
C SER A 787 -13.42 -62.93 33.16
N THR A 788 -13.58 -63.44 34.38
CA THR A 788 -14.83 -63.26 35.14
C THR A 788 -14.78 -61.92 35.88
N VAL A 789 -15.67 -61.00 35.49
CA VAL A 789 -15.84 -59.69 36.12
C VAL A 789 -17.12 -59.69 36.95
N VAL A 790 -16.99 -59.38 38.24
CA VAL A 790 -18.12 -59.28 39.18
C VAL A 790 -18.23 -57.85 39.68
N THR A 791 -19.43 -57.28 39.65
CA THR A 791 -19.71 -55.95 40.18
C THR A 791 -21.01 -55.96 41.00
N TRP A 792 -21.26 -54.86 41.72
CA TRP A 792 -22.48 -54.66 42.48
C TRP A 792 -23.63 -54.27 41.55
N LYS A 793 -24.80 -53.95 42.10
CA LYS A 793 -25.95 -53.51 41.29
C LYS A 793 -25.57 -52.29 40.44
N GLN A 794 -25.76 -52.37 39.13
CA GLN A 794 -25.49 -51.25 38.24
C GLN A 794 -26.37 -50.05 38.58
N PRO A 795 -25.78 -48.87 38.79
CA PRO A 795 -26.55 -47.68 39.03
C PRO A 795 -27.16 -47.15 37.72
N ARG A 796 -28.25 -46.38 37.86
CA ARG A 796 -28.91 -45.66 36.77
C ARG A 796 -29.11 -44.21 37.19
N ASN A 797 -28.98 -43.28 36.25
CA ASN A 797 -29.20 -41.85 36.47
C ASN A 797 -28.38 -41.23 37.61
N ILE A 798 -27.11 -41.64 37.77
CA ILE A 798 -26.22 -40.98 38.75
C ILE A 798 -25.65 -39.71 38.13
N ILE A 799 -25.59 -38.63 38.90
CA ILE A 799 -25.00 -37.36 38.46
C ILE A 799 -23.60 -37.25 39.06
N ALA A 800 -22.59 -37.15 38.19
CA ALA A 800 -21.22 -36.87 38.57
C ALA A 800 -20.90 -35.39 38.36
N PHE A 801 -20.48 -34.72 39.43
CA PHE A 801 -19.99 -33.35 39.40
C PHE A 801 -18.46 -33.35 39.28
N ASN A 802 -17.84 -32.18 39.14
CA ASN A 802 -16.39 -32.05 39.08
C ASN A 802 -15.72 -32.53 40.39
N ASP A 803 -16.12 -31.96 41.54
CA ASP A 803 -15.55 -32.30 42.85
C ASP A 803 -16.21 -33.53 43.51
N GLN A 804 -17.30 -34.04 42.93
CA GLN A 804 -18.08 -35.16 43.46
C GLN A 804 -18.33 -36.18 42.36
N GLY A 805 -17.28 -36.97 42.12
CA GLY A 805 -17.27 -38.10 41.23
C GLY A 805 -18.17 -39.26 41.64
N SER A 806 -18.38 -40.17 40.69
CA SER A 806 -19.04 -41.45 40.94
C SER A 806 -18.05 -42.60 40.82
N THR A 807 -18.02 -43.49 41.81
CA THR A 807 -17.09 -44.63 41.84
C THR A 807 -17.80 -45.95 41.54
N PHE A 808 -17.13 -46.79 40.75
CA PHE A 808 -17.65 -48.06 40.28
C PHE A 808 -16.61 -49.15 40.54
N PHE A 809 -16.99 -50.10 41.39
CA PHE A 809 -16.10 -51.12 41.91
C PHE A 809 -16.31 -52.46 41.19
N TYR A 810 -15.21 -53.06 40.75
CA TYR A 810 -15.21 -54.34 40.05
C TYR A 810 -14.21 -55.30 40.72
N LYS A 811 -14.60 -56.57 40.81
CA LYS A 811 -13.75 -57.69 41.21
C LYS A 811 -13.47 -58.53 39.96
N ILE A 812 -12.21 -58.70 39.63
CA ILE A 812 -11.75 -59.49 38.49
C ILE A 812 -11.15 -60.78 39.05
N GLU A 813 -11.82 -61.91 38.82
CA GLU A 813 -11.48 -63.18 39.46
C GLU A 813 -10.46 -64.00 38.67
N SER A 814 -10.38 -63.80 37.35
CA SER A 814 -9.39 -64.41 36.46
C SER A 814 -8.62 -63.32 35.72
N LEU A 815 -7.30 -63.41 35.64
CA LEU A 815 -6.45 -62.45 34.92
C LEU A 815 -5.96 -63.08 33.61
N SER A 816 -6.90 -63.51 32.78
CA SER A 816 -6.62 -64.24 31.53
C SER A 816 -6.57 -63.34 30.29
N ASP A 817 -7.17 -62.15 30.37
CA ASP A 817 -7.15 -61.17 29.28
C ASP A 817 -6.02 -60.17 29.47
N GLU A 818 -5.44 -59.68 28.37
CA GLU A 818 -4.46 -58.58 28.40
C GLU A 818 -5.13 -57.21 28.66
N SER A 819 -6.39 -57.06 28.25
CA SER A 819 -7.16 -55.83 28.41
C SER A 819 -8.65 -56.11 28.60
N LEU A 820 -9.32 -55.17 29.25
CA LEU A 820 -10.77 -55.15 29.47
C LEU A 820 -11.39 -53.97 28.71
N ASN A 821 -12.67 -54.07 28.38
CA ASN A 821 -13.40 -52.97 27.74
C ASN A 821 -14.37 -52.33 28.73
N LEU A 822 -14.09 -51.07 29.09
CA LEU A 822 -14.95 -50.25 29.92
C LEU A 822 -15.89 -49.44 29.02
N GLN A 823 -17.18 -49.74 29.08
CA GLN A 823 -18.24 -49.02 28.40
C GLN A 823 -19.00 -48.12 29.39
N ILE A 824 -19.14 -46.85 29.06
CA ILE A 824 -19.84 -45.86 29.87
C ILE A 824 -20.94 -45.21 29.01
N ASP A 825 -22.21 -45.43 29.38
CA ASP A 825 -23.34 -44.72 28.78
C ASP A 825 -23.65 -43.49 29.64
N TYR A 826 -23.69 -42.32 29.04
CA TYR A 826 -23.86 -41.06 29.76
C TYR A 826 -24.58 -39.99 28.94
N ASN A 827 -24.98 -38.92 29.62
CA ASN A 827 -25.53 -37.71 29.03
C ASN A 827 -24.79 -36.49 29.57
N ASP A 828 -24.63 -35.49 28.71
CA ASP A 828 -24.23 -34.16 29.14
C ASP A 828 -25.49 -33.39 29.54
N ILE A 829 -25.52 -32.87 30.78
CA ILE A 829 -26.66 -32.15 31.31
C ILE A 829 -26.93 -30.86 30.52
N GLU A 830 -25.90 -30.22 29.97
CA GLU A 830 -26.08 -29.04 29.13
C GLU A 830 -26.80 -29.40 27.82
N ASP A 831 -26.41 -30.50 27.18
CA ASP A 831 -27.08 -31.00 25.97
C ASP A 831 -28.54 -31.42 26.26
N GLU A 832 -28.82 -32.07 27.41
CA GLU A 832 -30.20 -32.37 27.84
C GLU A 832 -31.06 -31.09 27.84
N ILE A 833 -30.53 -30.00 28.40
CA ILE A 833 -31.23 -28.71 28.49
C ILE A 833 -31.35 -28.04 27.12
N VAL A 834 -30.29 -27.99 26.32
CA VAL A 834 -30.32 -27.36 24.99
C VAL A 834 -31.32 -28.06 24.09
N VAL A 835 -31.33 -29.39 24.06
CA VAL A 835 -32.33 -30.18 23.31
C VAL A 835 -33.75 -29.89 23.80
N GLY A 836 -33.94 -29.74 25.12
CA GLY A 836 -35.23 -29.38 25.70
C GLY A 836 -35.71 -27.99 25.28
N LEU A 837 -34.83 -26.98 25.40
CA LEU A 837 -35.12 -25.61 25.00
C LEU A 837 -35.41 -25.51 23.50
N GLU A 838 -34.63 -26.18 22.65
CA GLU A 838 -34.86 -26.24 21.21
C GLU A 838 -36.25 -26.78 20.89
N LYS A 839 -36.62 -27.94 21.45
CA LYS A 839 -37.95 -28.55 21.22
C LYS A 839 -39.08 -27.66 21.69
N MET A 840 -38.97 -27.10 22.89
CA MET A 840 -40.01 -26.27 23.49
C MET A 840 -40.22 -24.98 22.71
N PHE A 841 -39.13 -24.30 22.33
CA PHE A 841 -39.21 -23.06 21.57
C PHE A 841 -39.63 -23.30 20.12
N HIS A 842 -39.16 -24.38 19.50
CA HIS A 842 -39.59 -24.79 18.15
C HIS A 842 -41.11 -24.99 18.10
N LYS A 843 -41.68 -25.67 19.11
CA LYS A 843 -43.13 -25.82 19.23
C LYS A 843 -43.83 -24.46 19.38
N GLN A 844 -43.32 -23.58 20.23
CA GLN A 844 -43.88 -22.24 20.42
C GLN A 844 -43.88 -21.42 19.12
N ILE A 845 -42.77 -21.44 18.35
CA ILE A 845 -42.69 -20.73 17.07
C ILE A 845 -43.72 -21.26 16.08
N LEU A 846 -43.84 -22.58 15.93
CA LEU A 846 -44.81 -23.17 15.01
C LEU A 846 -46.26 -22.82 15.37
N ASP A 847 -46.57 -22.73 16.66
CA ASP A 847 -47.92 -22.41 17.14
C ASP A 847 -48.25 -20.90 17.02
N GLU A 848 -47.27 -20.01 17.20
CA GLU A 848 -47.48 -18.56 17.28
C GLU A 848 -47.13 -17.81 15.97
N GLU A 849 -45.94 -18.04 15.41
CA GLU A 849 -45.41 -17.34 14.22
C GLU A 849 -44.52 -18.28 13.37
N PRO A 850 -45.13 -19.17 12.56
CA PRO A 850 -44.41 -20.24 11.88
C PRO A 850 -43.41 -19.74 10.83
N GLU A 851 -43.54 -18.50 10.34
CA GLU A 851 -42.60 -17.91 9.38
C GLU A 851 -41.18 -17.74 9.96
N LEU A 852 -41.04 -17.60 11.28
CA LEU A 852 -39.74 -17.48 11.95
C LEU A 852 -38.97 -18.80 12.06
N ILE A 853 -39.58 -19.94 11.69
CA ILE A 853 -38.95 -21.27 11.78
C ILE A 853 -37.69 -21.39 10.90
N LYS A 854 -37.59 -20.55 9.86
CA LYS A 854 -36.41 -20.44 8.99
C LYS A 854 -35.12 -20.18 9.76
N TYR A 855 -35.20 -19.50 10.91
CA TYR A 855 -34.05 -19.20 11.76
C TYR A 855 -33.63 -20.34 12.71
N SER A 856 -34.27 -21.52 12.64
CA SER A 856 -34.05 -22.65 13.57
C SER A 856 -32.59 -23.03 13.82
N SER A 857 -31.75 -23.07 12.79
CA SER A 857 -30.31 -23.36 12.92
C SER A 857 -29.56 -22.29 13.71
N LEU A 858 -29.89 -21.01 13.51
CA LEU A 858 -29.32 -19.88 14.23
C LEU A 858 -29.76 -19.87 15.69
N LEU A 859 -30.98 -20.32 15.99
CA LEU A 859 -31.49 -20.38 17.36
C LEU A 859 -30.63 -21.25 18.28
N ARG A 860 -30.00 -22.31 17.73
CA ARG A 860 -29.04 -23.16 18.47
C ARG A 860 -27.90 -22.36 19.09
N THR A 861 -27.45 -21.30 18.42
CA THR A 861 -26.40 -20.41 18.93
C THR A 861 -26.87 -19.65 20.18
N PHE A 862 -28.13 -19.25 20.24
CA PHE A 862 -28.69 -18.60 21.43
C PHE A 862 -28.81 -19.58 22.60
N PHE A 863 -29.31 -20.80 22.37
CA PHE A 863 -29.50 -21.79 23.45
C PHE A 863 -28.19 -22.18 24.12
N ARG A 864 -27.10 -22.34 23.35
CA ARG A 864 -25.75 -22.63 23.89
C ARG A 864 -25.09 -21.42 24.55
N ALA A 865 -25.40 -20.21 24.10
CA ALA A 865 -24.83 -19.00 24.68
C ALA A 865 -25.51 -18.57 25.98
N GLN A 866 -26.76 -19.01 26.22
CA GLN A 866 -27.38 -18.87 27.53
C GLN A 866 -26.63 -19.71 28.56
N LYS A 867 -26.52 -19.23 29.80
CA LYS A 867 -25.89 -19.96 30.92
C LYS A 867 -26.98 -20.63 31.75
N PRO A 868 -27.49 -21.82 31.37
CA PRO A 868 -28.50 -22.51 32.16
C PRO A 868 -27.93 -22.91 33.53
N LYS A 869 -28.80 -22.99 34.53
CA LYS A 869 -28.44 -23.44 35.88
C LYS A 869 -28.34 -24.97 35.93
N LEU A 870 -27.23 -25.51 35.42
CA LEU A 870 -27.00 -26.96 35.25
C LEU A 870 -27.20 -27.76 36.56
N ASN A 871 -26.63 -27.29 37.67
CA ASN A 871 -26.80 -27.94 38.98
C ASN A 871 -28.24 -27.90 39.49
N HIS A 872 -29.01 -26.86 39.13
CA HIS A 872 -30.42 -26.79 39.50
C HIS A 872 -31.22 -27.86 38.78
N TYR A 873 -31.11 -27.91 37.45
CA TYR A 873 -31.78 -28.93 36.63
C TYR A 873 -31.38 -30.35 37.05
N SER A 874 -30.11 -30.58 37.35
CA SER A 874 -29.60 -31.85 37.86
C SER A 874 -30.35 -32.37 39.10
N LEU A 875 -30.77 -31.46 39.99
CA LEU A 875 -31.41 -31.81 41.26
C LEU A 875 -32.94 -31.74 41.22
N THR A 876 -33.52 -30.88 40.38
CA THR A 876 -34.96 -30.57 40.39
C THR A 876 -35.69 -30.97 39.13
N ASN A 877 -34.99 -31.35 38.06
CA ASN A 877 -35.53 -31.50 36.70
C ASN A 877 -36.26 -30.23 36.18
N CYS A 878 -35.95 -29.06 36.74
CA CYS A 878 -36.51 -27.79 36.30
C CYS A 878 -35.47 -27.02 35.48
N ILE A 879 -35.78 -26.69 34.23
CA ILE A 879 -34.90 -25.89 33.38
C ILE A 879 -35.09 -24.42 33.75
N LYS A 880 -33.99 -23.77 34.13
CA LYS A 880 -33.96 -22.33 34.44
C LYS A 880 -32.80 -21.67 33.72
N THR A 881 -33.11 -20.66 32.93
CA THR A 881 -32.13 -19.83 32.22
C THR A 881 -32.11 -18.42 32.79
N ASP A 882 -31.06 -17.68 32.48
CA ASP A 882 -31.06 -16.23 32.69
C ASP A 882 -31.99 -15.54 31.66
N PRO A 883 -32.45 -14.30 31.92
CA PRO A 883 -33.23 -13.52 30.97
C PRO A 883 -32.44 -13.24 29.68
N PHE A 884 -33.13 -13.20 28.54
CA PHE A 884 -32.49 -12.88 27.27
C PHE A 884 -32.12 -11.41 27.17
N GLU A 885 -30.82 -11.12 27.05
CA GLU A 885 -30.32 -9.77 26.82
C GLU A 885 -30.01 -9.54 25.33
N THR A 886 -30.83 -8.72 24.66
CA THR A 886 -30.65 -8.39 23.23
C THR A 886 -29.27 -7.80 22.93
N LYS A 887 -28.67 -7.05 23.87
CA LYS A 887 -27.35 -6.44 23.70
C LYS A 887 -26.22 -7.47 23.54
N VAL A 888 -26.31 -8.59 24.26
CA VAL A 888 -25.31 -9.67 24.19
C VAL A 888 -25.34 -10.34 22.82
N HIS A 889 -26.52 -10.42 22.21
CA HIS A 889 -26.78 -11.15 20.96
C HIS A 889 -26.92 -10.24 19.74
N GLN A 890 -26.60 -8.96 19.88
CA GLN A 890 -26.81 -7.95 18.83
C GLN A 890 -26.10 -8.28 17.52
N ARG A 891 -24.92 -8.92 17.58
CA ARG A 891 -24.15 -9.31 16.39
C ARG A 891 -24.87 -10.33 15.51
N VAL A 892 -25.60 -11.28 16.11
CA VAL A 892 -26.36 -12.29 15.37
C VAL A 892 -27.67 -11.68 14.89
N LEU A 893 -28.36 -10.93 15.76
CA LEU A 893 -29.64 -10.28 15.43
C LEU A 893 -29.49 -9.25 14.31
N SER A 894 -28.39 -8.49 14.25
CA SER A 894 -28.16 -7.49 13.19
C SER A 894 -27.96 -8.11 11.80
N ARG A 895 -27.74 -9.42 11.72
CA ARG A 895 -27.55 -10.16 10.46
C ARG A 895 -28.86 -10.74 9.91
N LEU A 896 -29.98 -10.60 10.62
CA LEU A 896 -31.28 -11.14 10.18
C LEU A 896 -32.08 -10.09 9.43
N HIS A 897 -33.17 -10.53 8.81
CA HIS A 897 -34.08 -9.64 8.10
C HIS A 897 -34.68 -8.59 9.05
N PRO A 898 -34.59 -7.26 8.76
CA PRO A 898 -34.99 -6.22 9.72
C PRO A 898 -36.46 -6.30 10.16
N ALA A 899 -37.34 -6.85 9.32
CA ALA A 899 -38.74 -7.06 9.65
C ALA A 899 -38.95 -8.11 10.77
N ASP A 900 -38.06 -9.10 10.85
CA ASP A 900 -38.24 -10.28 11.73
C ASP A 900 -37.49 -10.10 13.06
N VAL A 901 -36.43 -9.27 13.09
CA VAL A 901 -35.54 -9.09 14.24
C VAL A 901 -36.30 -8.73 15.51
N GLN A 902 -37.23 -7.77 15.42
CA GLN A 902 -37.95 -7.30 16.59
C GLN A 902 -38.87 -8.39 17.14
N SER A 903 -39.66 -9.04 16.27
CA SER A 903 -40.55 -10.12 16.69
C SER A 903 -39.76 -11.28 17.32
N LEU A 904 -38.68 -11.72 16.66
CA LEU A 904 -37.87 -12.83 17.16
C LEU A 904 -37.22 -12.50 18.52
N ALA A 905 -36.69 -11.29 18.67
CA ALA A 905 -36.09 -10.85 19.93
C ALA A 905 -37.11 -10.79 21.07
N ASP A 906 -38.34 -10.39 20.79
CA ASP A 906 -39.42 -10.35 21.79
C ASP A 906 -39.86 -11.77 22.18
N LYS A 907 -40.00 -12.70 21.22
CA LYS A 907 -40.27 -14.12 21.50
C LYS A 907 -39.16 -14.77 22.35
N LEU A 908 -37.89 -14.51 22.03
CA LEU A 908 -36.77 -15.02 22.82
C LEU A 908 -36.76 -14.42 24.24
N ARG A 909 -37.10 -13.14 24.40
CA ARG A 909 -37.21 -12.48 25.70
C ARG A 909 -38.35 -13.03 26.54
N ASP A 910 -39.47 -13.33 25.90
CA ASP A 910 -40.60 -13.98 26.55
C ASP A 910 -40.26 -15.42 26.94
N PHE A 911 -39.53 -16.15 26.10
CA PHE A 911 -39.19 -17.55 26.35
C PHE A 911 -38.12 -17.73 27.45
N PHE A 912 -37.04 -16.95 27.42
CA PHE A 912 -35.97 -17.06 28.41
C PHE A 912 -36.29 -16.31 29.71
N GLY A 913 -35.67 -16.73 30.82
CA GLY A 913 -35.92 -16.16 32.15
C GLY A 913 -37.14 -16.74 32.86
N ARG A 914 -37.89 -17.64 32.19
CA ARG A 914 -38.91 -18.50 32.79
C ARG A 914 -38.27 -19.78 33.38
N SER A 915 -39.02 -20.46 34.23
CA SER A 915 -38.68 -21.80 34.73
C SER A 915 -39.61 -22.82 34.06
N TYR A 916 -39.06 -23.92 33.57
CA TYR A 916 -39.80 -24.97 32.88
C TYR A 916 -39.66 -26.30 33.62
N ASP A 917 -40.77 -26.80 34.16
CA ASP A 917 -40.81 -28.11 34.79
C ASP A 917 -40.82 -29.21 33.72
N VAL A 918 -39.82 -30.10 33.77
CA VAL A 918 -39.70 -31.21 32.82
C VAL A 918 -40.44 -32.42 33.39
N SER A 919 -41.49 -32.86 32.68
CA SER A 919 -42.23 -34.07 33.05
C SER A 919 -41.33 -35.32 32.93
N PRO A 920 -41.62 -36.42 33.65
CA PRO A 920 -40.84 -37.65 33.54
C PRO A 920 -40.74 -38.20 32.11
N ASP A 921 -41.82 -38.10 31.33
CA ASP A 921 -41.85 -38.56 29.93
C ASP A 921 -40.92 -37.70 29.05
N LEU A 922 -41.00 -36.38 29.20
CA LEU A 922 -40.11 -35.46 28.49
C LEU A 922 -38.66 -35.68 28.93
N GLN A 923 -38.40 -35.91 30.22
CA GLN A 923 -37.06 -36.20 30.71
C GLN A 923 -36.47 -37.44 30.04
N GLN A 924 -37.23 -38.53 29.94
CA GLN A 924 -36.79 -39.75 29.27
C GLN A 924 -36.50 -39.49 27.78
N GLU A 925 -37.32 -38.67 27.13
CA GLU A 925 -37.09 -38.24 25.76
C GLU A 925 -35.80 -37.43 25.62
N LEU A 926 -35.52 -36.47 26.50
CA LEU A 926 -34.29 -35.67 26.51
C LEU A 926 -33.06 -36.53 26.75
N ILE A 927 -33.12 -37.47 27.69
CA ILE A 927 -32.06 -38.44 27.96
C ILE A 927 -31.81 -39.31 26.71
N SER A 928 -32.84 -39.81 26.05
CA SER A 928 -32.68 -40.61 24.83
C SER A 928 -32.08 -39.79 23.67
N ALA A 929 -32.47 -38.51 23.56
CA ALA A 929 -32.05 -37.62 22.49
C ALA A 929 -30.59 -37.16 22.64
N SER A 930 -30.08 -37.06 23.88
CA SER A 930 -28.73 -36.58 24.22
C SER A 930 -27.76 -37.69 24.65
N TRP A 931 -28.15 -38.96 24.47
CA TRP A 931 -27.37 -40.12 24.88
C TRP A 931 -26.02 -40.21 24.16
N LYS A 932 -24.97 -40.53 24.91
CA LYS A 932 -23.60 -40.75 24.47
C LYS A 932 -23.04 -42.03 25.10
N GLN A 933 -22.04 -42.62 24.45
CA GLN A 933 -21.32 -43.78 24.94
C GLN A 933 -19.82 -43.58 24.74
N LEU A 934 -19.02 -43.87 25.76
CA LEU A 934 -17.56 -43.92 25.67
C LEU A 934 -17.08 -45.34 25.93
N ASN A 935 -16.29 -45.88 25.01
CA ASN A 935 -15.59 -47.14 25.16
C ASN A 935 -14.11 -46.89 25.38
N ILE A 936 -13.57 -47.49 26.44
CA ILE A 936 -12.17 -47.39 26.83
C ILE A 936 -11.61 -48.81 26.94
N VAL A 937 -10.58 -49.10 26.14
CA VAL A 937 -9.78 -50.33 26.30
C VAL A 937 -8.79 -50.08 27.44
N VAL A 938 -8.97 -50.79 28.55
CA VAL A 938 -8.16 -50.67 29.76
C VAL A 938 -7.23 -51.86 29.86
N THR A 939 -5.92 -51.63 29.86
CA THR A 939 -4.93 -52.70 30.05
C THR A 939 -4.92 -53.17 31.50
N LEU A 940 -4.85 -54.49 31.73
CA LEU A 940 -4.68 -55.00 33.08
C LEU A 940 -3.26 -54.72 33.60
N PRO A 941 -3.09 -54.41 34.90
CA PRO A 941 -1.78 -54.24 35.50
C PRO A 941 -0.98 -55.55 35.44
N VAL A 942 0.25 -55.47 34.90
CA VAL A 942 1.15 -56.63 34.75
C VAL A 942 1.85 -56.92 36.07
N ILE A 943 1.37 -57.89 36.84
CA ILE A 943 2.01 -58.30 38.10
C ILE A 943 2.66 -59.66 37.95
N ASN A 944 3.88 -59.79 38.47
CA ASN A 944 4.61 -61.06 38.46
C ASN A 944 4.45 -61.81 39.78
N THR A 945 4.43 -61.10 40.92
CA THR A 945 4.26 -61.74 42.24
C THR A 945 3.34 -60.96 43.17
N ILE A 946 2.47 -61.65 43.90
CA ILE A 946 1.75 -61.08 45.05
C ILE A 946 2.30 -61.70 46.33
N ASN A 947 2.82 -60.86 47.21
CA ASN A 947 3.34 -61.25 48.51
C ASN A 947 2.27 -61.01 49.56
N ILE A 948 1.69 -62.07 50.12
CA ILE A 948 0.66 -61.97 51.16
C ILE A 948 1.34 -62.13 52.52
N VAL A 949 1.22 -61.12 53.38
CA VAL A 949 1.86 -61.08 54.69
C VAL A 949 0.80 -61.06 55.80
N GLU A 950 0.93 -61.97 56.76
CA GLU A 950 0.04 -62.09 57.91
C GLU A 950 0.82 -62.37 59.20
N PHE A 951 0.60 -61.55 60.22
CA PHE A 951 0.97 -61.83 61.60
C PHE A 951 -0.14 -62.62 62.29
N ARG A 952 0.20 -63.82 62.76
CA ARG A 952 -0.68 -64.69 63.53
C ARG A 952 -0.20 -64.73 64.98
N PHE A 953 -1.01 -64.24 65.91
CA PHE A 953 -0.71 -64.21 67.34
C PHE A 953 -2.01 -64.43 68.14
N ALA A 954 -1.88 -64.73 69.43
CA ALA A 954 -3.04 -64.90 70.30
C ALA A 954 -3.74 -63.55 70.52
N LYS A 955 -4.99 -63.43 70.02
CA LYS A 955 -5.76 -62.18 70.11
C LYS A 955 -6.31 -61.98 71.53
N GLN A 956 -5.94 -60.86 72.17
CA GLN A 956 -6.40 -60.45 73.49
C GLN A 956 -7.03 -59.05 73.40
N LEU A 957 -7.92 -58.71 74.35
CA LEU A 957 -8.54 -57.37 74.39
C LEU A 957 -7.52 -56.25 74.67
N GLN A 958 -6.51 -56.57 75.47
CA GLN A 958 -5.45 -55.66 75.89
C GLN A 958 -4.15 -56.46 76.04
N TYR A 959 -3.03 -55.85 75.68
CA TYR A 959 -1.68 -56.37 75.89
C TYR A 959 -0.95 -55.49 76.89
N LEU A 960 0.00 -56.02 77.64
CA LEU A 960 0.78 -55.22 78.59
C LEU A 960 2.05 -54.68 77.95
N VAL A 961 2.41 -53.43 78.30
CA VAL A 961 3.70 -52.86 77.90
C VAL A 961 4.84 -53.70 78.48
N CYS A 962 5.89 -53.91 77.69
CA CYS A 962 7.03 -54.76 78.01
C CYS A 962 6.73 -56.28 78.14
N GLU A 963 5.51 -56.74 77.89
CA GLU A 963 5.19 -58.18 77.86
C GLU A 963 5.40 -58.76 76.45
N PRO A 964 6.11 -59.90 76.31
CA PRO A 964 6.37 -60.50 75.00
C PRO A 964 5.11 -61.10 74.37
N ILE A 965 4.79 -60.68 73.15
CA ILE A 965 3.73 -61.25 72.32
C ILE A 965 4.37 -62.22 71.33
N HIS A 966 4.10 -63.52 71.51
CA HIS A 966 4.49 -64.53 70.55
C HIS A 966 3.63 -64.40 69.27
N ALA A 967 4.30 -64.10 68.15
CA ALA A 967 3.67 -63.92 66.86
C ALA A 967 4.37 -64.78 65.80
N ARG A 968 3.60 -65.30 64.85
CA ARG A 968 4.13 -66.00 63.68
C ARG A 968 3.87 -65.18 62.44
N LEU A 969 4.93 -64.84 61.71
CA LEU A 969 4.84 -64.17 60.42
C LEU A 969 4.67 -65.23 59.33
N SER A 970 3.53 -65.21 58.66
CA SER A 970 3.25 -66.02 57.47
C SER A 970 3.43 -65.15 56.23
N LEU A 971 4.35 -65.55 55.35
CA LEU A 971 4.52 -65.00 54.01
C LEU A 971 4.05 -66.03 52.98
N HIS A 972 3.09 -65.67 52.15
CA HIS A 972 2.64 -66.49 51.02
C HIS A 972 2.83 -65.72 49.72
N VAL A 973 3.77 -66.18 48.89
CA VAL A 973 4.08 -65.59 47.59
C VAL A 973 3.30 -66.34 46.52
N ILE A 974 2.53 -65.62 45.71
CA ILE A 974 1.81 -66.16 44.54
C ILE A 974 2.53 -65.69 43.30
N LEU A 975 2.86 -66.63 42.41
CA LEU A 975 3.56 -66.38 41.16
C LEU A 975 2.57 -66.36 40.00
N PHE A 976 2.58 -65.27 39.23
CA PHE A 976 1.85 -65.14 37.98
C PHE A 976 2.80 -65.44 36.81
N LYS A 977 2.25 -65.91 35.68
CA LYS A 977 3.06 -66.23 34.50
C LYS A 977 3.79 -64.98 34.02
N LEU A 978 5.09 -65.12 33.79
CA LEU A 978 5.90 -64.13 33.06
C LEU A 978 5.58 -64.28 31.58
N GLU A 979 5.11 -63.21 30.93
CA GLU A 979 4.86 -63.21 29.49
C GLU A 979 6.19 -63.35 28.74
N GLU A 980 6.31 -64.38 27.90
CA GLU A 980 7.36 -64.44 26.89
C GLU A 980 7.05 -63.36 25.86
N LYS A 981 7.75 -62.23 25.92
CA LYS A 981 7.61 -61.21 24.86
C LYS A 981 7.99 -61.85 23.53
N GLU A 982 7.07 -61.83 22.56
CA GLU A 982 7.42 -62.21 21.20
C GLU A 982 8.63 -61.39 20.74
N ASN A 983 9.67 -62.08 20.29
CA ASN A 983 10.92 -61.50 19.81
C ASN A 983 10.64 -60.35 18.83
N LYS A 984 10.74 -59.09 19.30
CA LYS A 984 10.80 -57.94 18.40
C LYS A 984 12.08 -58.10 17.57
N LYS A 985 11.93 -58.30 16.26
CA LYS A 985 13.03 -58.35 15.29
C LYS A 985 13.68 -56.97 15.16
N VAL A 986 14.41 -56.53 16.18
CA VAL A 986 15.35 -55.41 16.08
C VAL A 986 16.65 -55.86 16.71
N ARG A 987 17.67 -56.07 15.87
CA ARG A 987 19.05 -56.29 16.31
C ARG A 987 19.45 -55.11 17.18
N PHE A 988 20.19 -55.35 18.26
CA PHE A 988 20.68 -54.38 19.27
C PHE A 988 19.85 -54.23 20.55
N GLN A 989 19.59 -55.34 21.24
CA GLN A 989 19.85 -55.56 22.68
C GLN A 989 19.42 -57.00 23.00
N ASN A 990 20.29 -57.80 23.61
CA ASN A 990 19.85 -59.10 24.16
C ASN A 990 18.97 -58.77 25.37
N GLU A 991 17.65 -58.91 25.24
CA GLU A 991 16.80 -58.95 26.43
C GLU A 991 17.26 -60.14 27.29
N PRO A 992 17.42 -59.96 28.62
CA PRO A 992 17.89 -61.03 29.49
C PRO A 992 16.89 -62.20 29.48
N GLU A 993 17.37 -63.42 29.26
CA GLU A 993 16.57 -64.64 29.42
C GLU A 993 15.97 -64.68 30.83
N ILE A 994 14.71 -65.10 30.94
CA ILE A 994 14.01 -65.22 32.23
C ILE A 994 14.82 -66.18 33.12
N PRO A 995 15.37 -65.72 34.26
CA PRO A 995 16.21 -66.56 35.11
C PRO A 995 15.36 -67.65 35.76
N LYS A 996 15.99 -68.80 36.03
CA LYS A 996 15.32 -69.91 36.72
C LYS A 996 14.87 -69.51 38.13
N ASN A 997 15.74 -68.82 38.87
CA ASN A 997 15.50 -68.44 40.26
C ASN A 997 15.67 -66.93 40.46
N ILE A 998 14.88 -66.36 41.38
CA ILE A 998 15.04 -64.98 41.87
C ILE A 998 15.22 -64.97 43.39
N ASN A 999 15.94 -63.97 43.90
CA ASN A 999 16.18 -63.78 45.33
C ASN A 999 15.41 -62.57 45.84
N LEU A 1000 14.47 -62.80 46.76
CA LEU A 1000 13.76 -61.76 47.49
C LEU A 1000 14.40 -61.56 48.86
N LYS A 1001 14.62 -60.31 49.27
CA LYS A 1001 14.97 -59.97 50.65
C LYS A 1001 13.71 -59.50 51.37
N LEU A 1002 13.41 -60.13 52.51
CA LEU A 1002 12.40 -59.63 53.43
C LEU A 1002 13.10 -58.92 54.60
N ASP A 1003 12.64 -57.71 54.91
CA ASP A 1003 13.14 -56.88 56.01
C ASP A 1003 11.95 -56.43 56.88
N LEU A 1004 11.98 -56.72 58.18
CA LEU A 1004 11.08 -56.10 59.16
C LEU A 1004 11.56 -54.67 59.45
N VAL A 1005 10.72 -53.68 59.13
CA VAL A 1005 11.01 -52.28 59.40
C VAL A 1005 10.84 -52.02 60.90
N GLU A 1006 11.96 -51.87 61.59
CA GLU A 1006 11.97 -51.62 63.03
C GLU A 1006 11.46 -50.21 63.33
N ASN A 1007 10.34 -50.12 64.05
CA ASN A 1007 9.94 -48.90 64.74
C ASN A 1007 10.38 -49.03 66.19
N GLU A 1008 11.66 -48.75 66.45
CA GLU A 1008 12.31 -48.88 67.77
C GLU A 1008 11.60 -48.11 68.89
N ASN A 1009 10.76 -47.13 68.54
CA ASN A 1009 9.94 -46.40 69.52
C ASN A 1009 8.72 -47.19 70.01
N ASN A 1010 8.21 -48.14 69.22
CA ASN A 1010 6.96 -48.85 69.49
C ASN A 1010 7.18 -50.32 69.82
N TRP A 1011 8.13 -50.98 69.15
CA TRP A 1011 8.33 -52.43 69.24
C TRP A 1011 9.79 -52.78 69.46
N LEU A 1012 10.03 -53.67 70.42
CA LEU A 1012 11.23 -54.49 70.46
C LEU A 1012 10.89 -55.84 69.80
N ILE A 1013 11.51 -56.11 68.66
CA ILE A 1013 11.29 -57.34 67.89
C ILE A 1013 12.44 -58.30 68.18
N ALA A 1014 12.14 -59.55 68.55
CA ALA A 1014 13.12 -60.62 68.68
C ALA A 1014 12.76 -61.79 67.73
N GLY A 1015 13.76 -62.40 67.10
CA GLY A 1015 13.59 -63.44 66.07
C GLY A 1015 14.31 -63.10 64.77
N LEU A 1016 13.90 -63.75 63.67
CA LEU A 1016 14.50 -63.56 62.34
C LEU A 1016 13.99 -62.24 61.72
N LYS A 1017 14.81 -61.19 61.74
CA LYS A 1017 14.39 -59.82 61.34
C LYS A 1017 14.57 -59.53 59.85
N ASN A 1018 15.58 -60.14 59.24
CA ASN A 1018 15.91 -60.01 57.84
C ASN A 1018 16.41 -61.34 57.29
N PHE A 1019 16.02 -61.70 56.07
CA PHE A 1019 16.47 -62.92 55.42
C PHE A 1019 16.20 -62.86 53.92
N ASP A 1020 16.97 -63.68 53.19
CA ASP A 1020 16.83 -63.84 51.75
C ASP A 1020 16.05 -65.13 51.45
N LEU A 1021 15.19 -65.06 50.43
CA LEU A 1021 14.30 -66.11 49.95
C LEU A 1021 14.60 -66.36 48.47
N GLU A 1022 14.78 -67.61 48.08
CA GLU A 1022 14.94 -68.00 46.68
C GLU A 1022 13.60 -68.56 46.15
N LEU A 1023 13.13 -68.06 45.00
CA LEU A 1023 11.91 -68.51 44.32
C LEU A 1023 12.25 -69.10 42.96
N ASP A 1024 11.73 -70.29 42.64
CA ASP A 1024 11.86 -70.93 41.30
C ASP A 1024 10.71 -70.48 40.40
N LEU A 1025 11.00 -69.63 39.42
CA LEU A 1025 10.02 -69.05 38.51
C LEU A 1025 9.42 -70.06 37.52
N GLN A 1026 10.06 -71.21 37.32
CA GLN A 1026 9.63 -72.22 36.35
C GLN A 1026 8.73 -73.30 36.97
N ASN A 1027 8.96 -73.65 38.24
CA ASN A 1027 8.27 -74.76 38.90
C ASN A 1027 7.25 -74.33 39.95
N ASP A 1028 7.44 -73.18 40.60
CA ASP A 1028 6.56 -72.76 41.68
C ASP A 1028 5.35 -71.97 41.16
N LYS A 1029 4.14 -72.39 41.53
CA LYS A 1029 2.92 -71.57 41.38
C LYS A 1029 2.66 -70.68 42.60
N SER A 1030 3.20 -71.08 43.75
CA SER A 1030 3.09 -70.38 45.03
C SER A 1030 4.14 -70.92 45.99
N ALA A 1031 4.71 -70.07 46.82
CA ALA A 1031 5.63 -70.44 47.90
C ALA A 1031 5.11 -69.89 49.25
N ALA A 1032 5.22 -70.68 50.32
CA ALA A 1032 4.75 -70.30 51.65
C ALA A 1032 5.87 -70.46 52.68
N TYR A 1033 6.04 -69.45 53.53
CA TYR A 1033 7.06 -69.41 54.56
C TYR A 1033 6.46 -68.93 55.88
N GLU A 1034 6.87 -69.55 56.99
CA GLU A 1034 6.44 -69.18 58.33
C GLU A 1034 7.66 -68.97 59.25
N PHE A 1035 7.64 -67.90 60.04
CA PHE A 1035 8.73 -67.53 60.94
C PHE A 1035 8.16 -67.14 62.31
N ASP A 1036 8.74 -67.66 63.39
CA ASP A 1036 8.35 -67.26 64.74
C ASP A 1036 9.09 -65.98 65.16
N LEU A 1037 8.34 -65.04 65.72
CA LEU A 1037 8.77 -63.73 66.20
C LEU A 1037 8.22 -63.49 67.61
N VAL A 1038 8.91 -62.64 68.36
CA VAL A 1038 8.41 -62.12 69.63
C VAL A 1038 8.36 -60.61 69.52
N LEU A 1039 7.16 -60.05 69.68
CA LEU A 1039 6.90 -58.62 69.63
C LEU A 1039 6.68 -58.12 71.05
N THR A 1040 7.59 -57.29 71.55
CA THR A 1040 7.46 -56.67 72.87
C THR A 1040 7.10 -55.19 72.69
N PRO A 1041 5.90 -54.75 73.11
CA PRO A 1041 5.49 -53.36 72.94
C PRO A 1041 6.22 -52.47 73.95
N LEU A 1042 6.77 -51.36 73.49
CA LEU A 1042 7.58 -50.43 74.30
C LEU A 1042 6.80 -49.20 74.80
N ARG A 1043 5.57 -49.01 74.30
CA ARG A 1043 4.69 -47.88 74.66
C ARG A 1043 3.26 -48.35 74.87
N VAL A 1044 2.52 -47.60 75.68
CA VAL A 1044 1.08 -47.75 75.85
C VAL A 1044 0.31 -47.01 74.75
N GLY A 1045 -0.87 -47.49 74.40
CA GLY A 1045 -1.73 -46.92 73.36
C GLY A 1045 -2.12 -47.94 72.30
N LYS A 1046 -2.67 -47.46 71.18
CA LYS A 1046 -2.96 -48.30 70.01
C LYS A 1046 -1.71 -48.34 69.14
N LEU A 1047 -1.05 -49.50 69.08
CA LEU A 1047 0.15 -49.70 68.27
C LEU A 1047 -0.20 -50.47 66.99
N GLU A 1048 0.21 -49.93 65.84
CA GLU A 1048 0.22 -50.66 64.58
C GLU A 1048 1.25 -51.81 64.64
N LEU A 1049 0.98 -52.93 63.99
CA LEU A 1049 1.94 -54.02 63.85
C LEU A 1049 3.19 -53.58 63.07
N PRO A 1050 4.36 -54.20 63.28
CA PRO A 1050 5.56 -53.92 62.50
C PRO A 1050 5.35 -54.08 61.00
N ARG A 1051 5.95 -53.20 60.19
CA ARG A 1051 5.90 -53.29 58.73
C ARG A 1051 6.97 -54.26 58.21
N VAL A 1052 6.66 -54.92 57.11
CA VAL A 1052 7.46 -55.91 56.37
C VAL A 1052 7.74 -55.41 54.95
N GLU A 1053 8.98 -55.06 54.65
CA GLU A 1053 9.39 -54.73 53.29
C GLU A 1053 9.91 -55.97 52.56
N ILE A 1054 9.53 -56.12 51.29
CA ILE A 1054 10.02 -57.19 50.41
C ILE A 1054 10.66 -56.54 49.20
N ARG A 1055 11.93 -56.85 48.95
CA ARG A 1055 12.74 -56.26 47.88
C ARG A 1055 13.32 -57.35 47.01
N ASN A 1056 13.28 -57.17 45.69
CA ASN A 1056 13.96 -58.05 44.76
C ASN A 1056 15.46 -57.70 44.73
N LYS A 1057 16.33 -58.69 44.96
CA LYS A 1057 17.79 -58.55 44.92
C LYS A 1057 18.41 -59.07 43.61
N SER A 1058 17.61 -59.67 42.74
CA SER A 1058 18.06 -60.15 41.44
C SER A 1058 18.12 -59.02 40.41
N ASP A 1059 19.01 -59.15 39.42
CA ASP A 1059 19.14 -58.21 38.30
C ASP A 1059 17.90 -58.21 37.37
N PHE A 1060 17.13 -59.30 37.39
CA PHE A 1060 15.87 -59.42 36.65
C PHE A 1060 14.74 -58.69 37.37
N GLN A 1061 14.21 -57.63 36.74
CA GLN A 1061 13.13 -56.85 37.30
C GLN A 1061 11.80 -57.61 37.25
N ILE A 1062 11.13 -57.68 38.40
CA ILE A 1062 9.76 -58.18 38.52
C ILE A 1062 8.89 -57.13 39.21
N GLN A 1063 7.63 -57.02 38.77
CA GLN A 1063 6.61 -56.23 39.44
C GLN A 1063 6.00 -57.05 40.59
N MET A 1064 6.10 -56.50 41.80
CA MET A 1064 5.68 -57.15 43.03
C MET A 1064 4.60 -56.32 43.72
N GLU A 1065 3.53 -56.97 44.16
CA GLU A 1065 2.53 -56.38 45.04
C GLU A 1065 2.59 -56.99 46.44
N LEU A 1066 2.10 -56.23 47.43
CA LEU A 1066 2.17 -56.59 48.84
C LEU A 1066 0.79 -56.50 49.51
N ASP A 1067 0.22 -57.65 49.86
CA ASP A 1067 -1.06 -57.76 50.55
C ASP A 1067 -0.86 -58.05 52.04
N TYR A 1068 -0.91 -57.00 52.86
CA TYR A 1068 -0.96 -57.14 54.31
C TYR A 1068 -2.36 -57.50 54.81
N LYS A 1069 -2.51 -58.68 55.41
CA LYS A 1069 -3.78 -59.10 56.04
C LYS A 1069 -4.12 -58.30 57.28
N ASN A 1070 -3.11 -57.90 58.06
CA ASN A 1070 -3.32 -57.17 59.31
C ASN A 1070 -3.15 -55.65 59.17
N SER A 1071 -3.19 -55.09 57.95
CA SER A 1071 -2.91 -53.66 57.70
C SER A 1071 -3.77 -52.69 58.50
N SER A 1072 -4.99 -53.10 58.86
CA SER A 1072 -5.94 -52.29 59.63
C SER A 1072 -6.03 -52.71 61.10
N GLU A 1073 -5.20 -53.66 61.54
CA GLU A 1073 -5.19 -54.13 62.91
C GLU A 1073 -4.28 -53.25 63.79
N ASN A 1074 -4.78 -52.90 64.97
CA ASN A 1074 -4.03 -52.18 65.99
C ASN A 1074 -4.12 -52.94 67.31
N LEU A 1075 -3.01 -53.03 68.01
CA LEU A 1075 -2.93 -53.66 69.32
C LEU A 1075 -3.08 -52.60 70.42
N LEU A 1076 -4.05 -52.77 71.30
CA LEU A 1076 -4.21 -51.92 72.47
C LEU A 1076 -3.27 -52.39 73.57
N VAL A 1077 -2.23 -51.60 73.83
CA VAL A 1077 -1.24 -51.85 74.87
C VAL A 1077 -1.50 -50.95 76.08
N VAL A 1078 -1.58 -51.54 77.27
CA VAL A 1078 -1.83 -50.85 78.55
C VAL A 1078 -0.66 -51.10 79.51
N SER A 1079 -0.54 -50.27 80.56
CA SER A 1079 0.45 -50.48 81.62
C SER A 1079 -0.05 -51.53 82.60
N GLU A 1080 0.85 -52.30 83.24
CA GLU A 1080 0.52 -53.20 84.37
C GLU A 1080 -0.20 -52.47 85.52
N LEU A 1081 0.04 -51.16 85.65
CA LEU A 1081 -0.63 -50.32 86.63
C LEU A 1081 -2.04 -49.97 86.13
N ASN A 1082 -3.01 -50.82 86.42
CA ASN A 1082 -4.41 -50.43 86.61
C ASN A 1082 -4.59 -49.53 87.84
N LYS A 1083 -3.75 -48.48 88.00
CA LYS A 1083 -3.98 -47.37 88.93
C LYS A 1083 -4.43 -46.16 88.13
N VAL A 1084 -5.74 -46.00 88.09
CA VAL A 1084 -6.35 -44.68 87.95
C VAL A 1084 -5.75 -43.79 89.06
N THR A 1085 -4.88 -42.87 88.69
CA THR A 1085 -4.50 -41.75 89.57
C THR A 1085 -5.20 -40.53 89.01
N TYR A 1086 -6.37 -40.20 89.57
CA TYR A 1086 -6.93 -38.87 89.41
C TYR A 1086 -6.06 -37.90 90.19
N SER A 1087 -5.47 -36.92 89.51
CA SER A 1087 -4.99 -35.69 90.11
C SER A 1087 -5.88 -34.56 89.62
N PHE A 1088 -6.61 -33.93 90.55
CA PHE A 1088 -7.40 -32.73 90.34
C PHE A 1088 -6.56 -31.56 89.80
#